data_AF-A0A8C5AQK4-F1
#
_entry.id   AF-A0A8C5AQK4-F1
#
_cell.length_a   1.000
_cell.length_b   1.000
_cell.length_c   1.000
_cell.angle_alpha   90.00
_cell.angle_beta   90.00
_cell.angle_gamma   90.00
#
_symmetry.space_group_name_H-M   'P 1'
#
loop_
_entity.id
_entity.type
_entity.pdbx_description
1 polymer ?
#
loop_
_entity_poly.entity_id
_entity_poly.type
_entity_poly.pdbx_seq_one_letter_code
_entity_poly.pdbx_strand_id
1 'polypeptide(L)'
;MSDTRRRVKVYTLNEDRQWDDRGTGHVSSTFVERLKGISLLVRAESDGSLLLESKISPNTAYQKQQDTLIVWSEAENYDLALSFQEKAGCDEIWEKICQVQGKDPALEITQDPIDESEEERLEELPETSHLVELPHCELSRLEEMADLVTSVLSSPIRREKLALALMSEGYIKKLLGLFQVCEDLDNREGLHHLYEIVRGVLFLNKAALFEVMFSDDCIMDVVGCLEYDPALVQPKRHREFLTKTAKFKEVIPITDSELRQKIHQTYRVQYIQDIILPTPSVFEENFLSTLTSFIFFNKVEIVSMLQEDEKFLTEVFAQLTDEATEASKRRELVNFFKEFCAFSQTLQPQNRDAFFKTLANLGILPALEIVMGMDDLQVRAAATDIFSYLVEFSPSMVREFVMQEPQQTDDDVLLINVVIKQMICDSDPELGGAVQLMGLLRTLIDPENMLAPINKTEKTEFLSFFYKYCMHVLTAPLLANTAHDKDSKDLLESPVKINPVCPGALRFMRRIIGLKDEYYNRYIIKGNLFEPVINALLDNGTRYNLLNSAVIELFEFIKVEDVKSLIAHIVDNFYKALESIEYVQTFKGLKGRYEQEKDRQSQRLNRYRRDARSMDEDEEMWFNDDEDDEEGESVEKNRTEDDFSDSYGKYMEAKKGRVPNGFA
;
A
#
# COMPACT_ATOMS: atom_id res chain seq x y z
N MET A 1 11.27 50.63 9.17
CA MET A 1 12.51 49.89 9.52
C MET A 1 12.36 49.24 10.90
N SER A 2 11.30 48.47 11.16
CA SER A 2 11.03 47.96 12.53
C SER A 2 10.61 46.49 12.63
N ASP A 3 10.49 45.74 11.53
CA ASP A 3 10.00 44.35 11.59
C ASP A 3 11.12 43.30 11.61
N THR A 4 12.34 43.68 11.22
CA THR A 4 13.49 42.76 11.16
C THR A 4 13.94 42.26 12.54
N ARG A 5 13.66 43.03 13.60
CA ARG A 5 14.03 42.67 14.97
C ARG A 5 13.36 41.38 15.44
N ARG A 6 12.13 41.10 15.02
CA ARG A 6 11.38 39.89 15.41
C ARG A 6 11.38 38.82 14.33
N ARG A 7 12.11 39.04 13.24
CA ARG A 7 12.15 38.12 12.11
C ARG A 7 13.01 36.90 12.45
N VAL A 8 12.43 35.72 12.35
CA VAL A 8 13.05 34.43 12.67
C VAL A 8 12.80 33.40 11.56
N LYS A 9 13.74 32.49 11.39
CA LYS A 9 13.51 31.20 10.73
C LYS A 9 13.21 30.13 11.76
N VAL A 10 12.22 29.30 11.47
CA VAL A 10 11.82 28.18 12.32
C VAL A 10 12.39 26.89 11.75
N TYR A 11 13.06 26.10 12.59
CA TYR A 11 13.58 24.79 12.21
C TYR A 11 13.04 23.70 13.12
N THR A 12 12.83 22.51 12.54
CA THR A 12 12.51 21.27 13.27
C THR A 12 13.50 20.18 12.87
N LEU A 13 13.98 19.40 13.83
CA LEU A 13 14.78 18.22 13.52
C LEU A 13 13.88 17.06 13.05
N ASN A 14 14.24 16.40 11.97
CA ASN A 14 13.51 15.25 11.42
C ASN A 14 14.12 13.90 11.86
N GLU A 15 13.49 12.79 11.45
CA GLU A 15 13.89 11.42 11.81
C GLU A 15 15.32 11.05 11.36
N ASP A 16 15.82 11.69 10.29
CA ASP A 16 17.18 11.53 9.78
C ASP A 16 18.23 12.39 10.52
N ARG A 17 17.84 13.05 11.62
CA ARG A 17 18.65 14.01 12.39
C ARG A 17 19.13 15.21 11.57
N GLN A 18 18.32 15.68 10.61
CA GLN A 18 18.57 16.89 9.84
C GLN A 18 17.57 18.00 10.20
N TRP A 19 18.03 19.26 10.14
CA TRP A 19 17.20 20.42 10.45
C TRP A 19 16.40 20.85 9.22
N ASP A 20 15.08 20.67 9.26
CA ASP A 20 14.14 21.11 8.23
C ASP A 20 13.70 22.56 8.46
N ASP A 21 13.80 23.40 7.42
CA ASP A 21 13.32 24.80 7.43
C ASP A 21 11.78 24.83 7.29
N ARG A 22 11.09 25.24 8.36
CA ARG A 22 9.62 25.36 8.41
C ARG A 22 9.11 26.69 7.86
N GLY A 23 10.01 27.62 7.53
CA GLY A 23 9.67 28.92 6.96
C GLY A 23 10.16 30.10 7.81
N THR A 24 9.95 31.29 7.27
CA THR A 24 10.37 32.56 7.88
C THR A 24 9.17 33.37 8.33
N GLY A 25 9.24 33.93 9.54
CA GLY A 25 8.15 34.66 10.14
C GLY A 25 8.58 35.61 11.25
N HIS A 26 7.60 36.18 11.95
CA HIS A 26 7.81 37.11 13.05
C HIS A 26 7.40 36.46 14.37
N VAL A 27 8.33 36.41 15.34
CA VAL A 27 8.09 35.81 16.67
C VAL A 27 7.46 36.81 17.63
N SER A 28 6.56 36.31 18.48
CA SER A 28 5.94 37.05 19.57
C SER A 28 5.74 36.14 20.79
N SER A 29 5.76 36.73 22.00
CA SER A 29 5.47 36.02 23.24
C SER A 29 4.20 36.58 23.87
N THR A 30 3.13 35.76 23.93
CA THR A 30 1.82 36.19 24.46
C THR A 30 1.18 35.11 25.31
N PHE A 31 0.27 35.50 26.20
CA PHE A 31 -0.50 34.54 26.99
C PHE A 31 -1.60 33.93 26.11
N VAL A 32 -1.59 32.61 25.98
CA VAL A 32 -2.55 31.85 25.18
C VAL A 32 -3.53 31.14 26.12
N GLU A 33 -4.80 31.54 26.07
CA GLU A 33 -5.83 31.11 27.01
C GLU A 33 -6.08 29.60 26.98
N ARG A 34 -6.12 28.99 25.78
CA ARG A 34 -6.27 27.54 25.60
C ARG A 34 -5.13 26.72 26.21
N LEU A 35 -3.90 27.25 26.21
CA LEU A 35 -2.71 26.59 26.76
C LEU A 35 -2.46 26.97 28.23
N LYS A 36 -3.23 27.92 28.78
CA LYS A 36 -3.08 28.48 30.12
C LYS A 36 -1.63 28.86 30.44
N GLY A 37 -0.98 29.61 29.54
CA GLY A 37 0.41 30.02 29.73
C GLY A 37 0.96 30.95 28.64
N ILE A 38 2.15 31.49 28.90
CA ILE A 38 2.90 32.31 27.93
C ILE A 38 3.47 31.37 26.87
N SER A 39 3.25 31.69 25.60
CA SER A 39 3.66 30.89 24.46
C SER A 39 4.43 31.73 23.44
N LEU A 40 5.39 31.10 22.77
CA LEU A 40 6.08 31.61 21.60
C LEU A 40 5.24 31.33 20.36
N LEU A 41 4.91 32.38 19.62
CA LEU A 41 4.12 32.33 18.40
C LEU A 41 4.94 32.90 17.25
N VAL A 42 5.10 32.14 16.16
CA VAL A 42 5.72 32.63 14.93
C VAL A 42 4.68 32.69 13.82
N ARG A 43 4.51 33.87 13.21
CA ARG A 43 3.60 34.06 12.08
C ARG A 43 4.37 34.28 10.78
N ALA A 44 4.03 33.54 9.74
CA ALA A 44 4.68 33.59 8.43
C ALA A 44 4.64 35.00 7.82
N GLU A 45 5.73 35.41 7.18
CA GLU A 45 5.79 36.71 6.49
C GLU A 45 5.02 36.72 5.16
N SER A 46 4.74 35.55 4.58
CA SER A 46 4.05 35.40 3.30
C SER A 46 2.54 35.65 3.38
N ASP A 47 1.87 35.08 4.39
CA ASP A 47 0.41 35.03 4.48
C ASP A 47 -0.13 35.21 5.91
N GLY A 48 0.74 35.38 6.91
CA GLY A 48 0.35 35.53 8.31
C GLY A 48 -0.11 34.25 9.00
N SER A 49 0.01 33.09 8.34
CA SER A 49 -0.27 31.78 8.92
C SER A 49 0.63 31.50 10.13
N LEU A 50 0.20 30.61 11.02
CA LEU A 50 0.95 30.26 12.22
C LEU A 50 1.96 29.16 11.89
N LEU A 51 3.26 29.47 11.98
CA LEU A 51 4.35 28.53 11.73
C LEU A 51 4.74 27.74 12.98
N LEU A 52 4.64 28.37 14.16
CA LEU A 52 4.98 27.76 15.45
C LEU A 52 4.07 28.31 16.55
N GLU A 53 3.64 27.41 17.44
CA GLU A 53 2.96 27.75 18.68
C GLU A 53 3.43 26.82 19.81
N SER A 54 4.36 27.34 20.61
CA SER A 54 5.07 26.58 21.65
C SER A 54 4.84 27.21 23.01
N LYS A 55 4.35 26.44 24.00
CA LYS A 55 4.16 26.93 25.37
C LYS A 55 5.50 26.96 26.07
N ILE A 56 5.86 28.10 26.67
CA ILE A 56 7.06 28.18 27.52
C ILE A 56 6.77 27.39 28.80
N SER A 57 7.38 26.22 28.90
CA SER A 57 7.17 25.29 30.01
C SER A 57 8.24 25.48 31.09
N PRO A 58 7.89 25.43 32.39
CA PRO A 58 8.87 25.58 33.47
C PRO A 58 9.98 24.51 33.48
N ASN A 59 9.73 23.34 32.90
CA ASN A 59 10.62 22.16 32.94
C ASN A 59 11.32 21.87 31.61
N THR A 60 11.26 22.79 30.63
CA THR A 60 11.92 22.63 29.33
C THR A 60 13.26 23.35 29.34
N ALA A 61 14.33 22.67 28.91
CA ALA A 61 15.63 23.30 28.72
C ALA A 61 15.64 24.09 27.42
N TYR A 62 15.77 25.42 27.53
CA TYR A 62 16.04 26.29 26.39
C TYR A 62 17.52 26.63 26.40
N GLN A 63 18.15 26.63 25.23
CA GLN A 63 19.54 27.00 25.03
C GLN A 63 19.65 28.14 24.04
N LYS A 64 20.39 29.18 24.41
CA LYS A 64 20.78 30.27 23.53
C LYS A 64 22.16 29.99 22.97
N GLN A 65 22.26 29.90 21.65
CA GLN A 65 23.52 29.66 20.94
C GLN A 65 23.86 30.85 20.05
N GLN A 66 25.16 31.16 19.93
CA GLN A 66 25.71 32.13 18.96
C GLN A 66 24.97 33.49 18.95
N ASP A 67 24.46 33.94 20.10
CA ASP A 67 23.69 35.17 20.30
C ASP A 67 22.37 35.34 19.51
N THR A 68 22.09 34.48 18.54
CA THR A 68 21.00 34.65 17.56
C THR A 68 20.18 33.38 17.35
N LEU A 69 20.45 32.33 18.10
CA LEU A 69 19.75 31.05 18.00
C LEU A 69 19.20 30.66 19.37
N ILE A 70 17.95 30.20 19.41
CA ILE A 70 17.34 29.58 20.59
C ILE A 70 16.87 28.18 20.19
N VAL A 71 17.32 27.16 20.91
CA VAL A 71 17.03 25.74 20.66
C VAL A 71 16.39 25.12 21.90
N TRP A 72 15.39 24.26 21.72
CA TRP A 72 14.78 23.48 22.80
C TRP A 72 14.07 22.24 22.26
N SER A 73 13.78 21.30 23.14
CA SER A 73 13.04 20.08 22.81
C SER A 73 11.67 20.08 23.49
N GLU A 74 10.61 19.76 22.75
CA GLU A 74 9.28 19.46 23.31
C GLU A 74 9.06 17.94 23.37
N ALA A 75 8.18 17.50 24.29
CA ALA A 75 7.97 16.09 24.65
C ALA A 75 8.01 15.13 23.44
N GLU A 76 8.72 14.00 23.60
CA GLU A 76 8.94 12.94 22.60
C GLU A 76 9.76 13.37 21.35
N ASN A 77 10.96 13.94 21.56
CA ASN A 77 12.02 14.13 20.55
C ASN A 77 11.74 15.15 19.43
N TYR A 78 10.95 16.19 19.66
CA TYR A 78 10.83 17.31 18.73
C TYR A 78 11.82 18.41 19.09
N ASP A 79 12.98 18.41 18.44
CA ASP A 79 13.95 19.50 18.56
C ASP A 79 13.53 20.68 17.67
N LEU A 80 13.39 21.84 18.30
CA LEU A 80 12.96 23.09 17.70
C LEU A 80 14.07 24.12 17.79
N ALA A 81 14.22 24.92 16.75
CA ALA A 81 15.12 26.07 16.77
C ALA A 81 14.51 27.32 16.14
N LEU A 82 14.76 28.46 16.77
CA LEU A 82 14.48 29.79 16.24
C LEU A 82 15.80 30.50 15.93
N SER A 83 16.05 30.73 14.65
CA SER A 83 17.20 31.52 14.19
C SER A 83 16.75 32.95 13.92
N PHE A 84 17.24 33.88 14.72
CA PHE A 84 16.90 35.29 14.68
C PHE A 84 17.79 36.03 13.69
N GLN A 85 17.19 36.93 12.92
CA GLN A 85 17.93 37.81 12.04
C GLN A 85 18.77 38.84 12.83
N GLU A 86 18.30 39.26 14.00
CA GLU A 86 18.96 40.25 14.84
C GLU A 86 19.11 39.76 16.28
N LYS A 87 20.31 39.94 16.85
CA LYS A 87 20.62 39.63 18.27
C LYS A 87 19.63 40.29 19.24
N ALA A 88 19.25 41.54 18.99
CA ALA A 88 18.35 42.28 19.86
C ALA A 88 16.93 41.69 19.95
N GLY A 89 16.52 40.86 18.99
CA GLY A 89 15.27 40.09 19.05
C GLY A 89 15.43 38.77 19.80
N CYS A 90 16.55 38.10 19.60
CA CYS A 90 16.94 36.90 20.35
C CYS A 90 16.99 37.22 21.85
N ASP A 91 17.65 38.32 22.24
CA ASP A 91 17.76 38.79 23.62
C ASP A 91 16.38 39.05 24.25
N GLU A 92 15.45 39.69 23.52
CA GLU A 92 14.10 40.00 24.00
C GLU A 92 13.28 38.73 24.28
N ILE A 93 13.34 37.74 23.39
CA ILE A 93 12.65 36.46 23.59
C ILE A 93 13.33 35.63 24.69
N TRP A 94 14.66 35.65 24.74
CA TRP A 94 15.42 34.96 25.79
C TRP A 94 15.09 35.48 27.19
N GLU A 95 15.09 36.81 27.38
CA GLU A 95 14.68 37.44 28.63
C GLU A 95 13.26 37.01 29.03
N LYS A 96 12.36 36.86 28.06
CA LYS A 96 11.00 36.41 28.33
C LYS A 96 10.95 34.95 28.78
N ILE A 97 11.70 34.06 28.13
CA ILE A 97 11.81 32.65 28.53
C ILE A 97 12.37 32.56 29.96
N CYS A 98 13.48 33.24 30.24
CA CYS A 98 14.08 33.29 31.57
C CYS A 98 13.11 33.86 32.62
N GLN A 99 12.37 34.92 32.29
CA GLN A 99 11.35 35.49 33.18
C GLN A 99 10.24 34.48 33.53
N VAL A 100 9.76 33.70 32.55
CA VAL A 100 8.73 32.68 32.77
C VAL A 100 9.26 31.54 33.65
N GLN A 101 10.53 31.17 33.50
CA GLN A 101 11.16 30.09 34.26
C GLN A 101 11.80 30.53 35.59
N GLY A 102 11.83 31.83 35.89
CA GLY A 102 12.48 32.37 37.10
C GLY A 102 14.01 32.26 37.08
N LYS A 103 14.62 32.36 35.89
CA LYS A 103 16.06 32.20 35.65
C LYS A 103 16.73 33.54 35.30
N ASP A 104 18.05 33.61 35.48
CA ASP A 104 18.84 34.78 35.10
C ASP A 104 19.05 34.83 33.57
N PRO A 105 18.67 35.91 32.87
CA PRO A 105 18.92 36.09 31.44
C PRO A 105 20.40 36.05 31.03
N ALA A 106 21.34 36.21 31.97
CA ALA A 106 22.77 36.09 31.71
C ALA A 106 23.23 34.65 31.47
N LEU A 107 22.40 33.64 31.77
CA LEU A 107 22.68 32.24 31.47
C LEU A 107 22.49 31.96 29.98
N GLU A 108 23.31 31.08 29.41
CA GLU A 108 23.16 30.58 28.05
C GLU A 108 22.18 29.39 27.97
N ILE A 109 21.86 28.77 29.10
CA ILE A 109 20.92 27.65 29.20
C ILE A 109 20.02 27.86 30.42
N THR A 110 18.71 27.75 30.27
CA THR A 110 17.76 28.08 31.34
C THR A 110 17.52 26.93 32.32
N GLN A 111 17.60 25.71 31.82
CA GLN A 111 17.73 24.49 32.60
C GLN A 111 18.90 23.72 32.03
N ASP A 112 19.70 23.05 32.87
CA ASP A 112 20.68 22.10 32.32
C ASP A 112 19.92 21.23 31.31
N PRO A 113 20.41 21.09 30.06
CA PRO A 113 19.78 20.16 29.13
C PRO A 113 19.62 18.85 29.90
N ILE A 114 18.57 18.07 29.60
CA ILE A 114 18.68 16.62 29.80
C ILE A 114 19.74 16.20 28.78
N ASP A 115 20.98 16.57 29.06
CA ASP A 115 22.13 16.15 28.35
C ASP A 115 22.19 14.67 28.66
N GLU A 116 22.43 13.89 27.62
CA GLU A 116 22.80 12.48 27.70
C GLU A 116 24.16 12.30 28.44
N SER A 117 24.51 13.26 29.31
CA SER A 117 25.67 13.36 30.20
C SER A 117 25.28 13.42 31.69
N GLU A 118 24.09 12.94 32.06
CA GLU A 118 23.85 12.42 33.43
C GLU A 118 24.78 11.23 33.80
N GLU A 119 25.79 10.89 33.00
CA GLU A 119 26.89 10.01 33.42
C GLU A 119 27.92 10.70 34.33
N GLU A 120 28.16 12.03 34.21
CA GLU A 120 29.30 12.67 34.90
C GLU A 120 28.95 13.53 36.13
N ARG A 121 27.66 13.84 36.38
CA ARG A 121 27.24 14.62 37.57
C ARG A 121 26.56 13.81 38.68
N LEU A 122 26.46 12.50 38.52
CA LEU A 122 25.94 11.58 39.54
C LEU A 122 26.95 11.24 40.65
N GLU A 123 28.22 11.66 40.54
CA GLU A 123 29.26 11.32 41.51
C GLU A 123 29.16 12.07 42.87
N GLU A 124 28.27 13.06 43.02
CA GLU A 124 28.13 13.82 44.28
C GLU A 124 26.86 13.52 45.11
N LEU A 125 25.99 12.61 44.67
CA LEU A 125 24.86 12.13 45.47
C LEU A 125 25.21 10.77 46.08
N PRO A 126 24.86 10.50 47.35
CA PRO A 126 25.18 9.23 47.99
C PRO A 126 24.57 8.08 47.19
N GLU A 127 25.38 7.09 46.83
CA GLU A 127 25.07 5.91 45.99
C GLU A 127 23.79 5.13 46.35
N THR A 128 23.18 5.42 47.50
CA THR A 128 21.96 4.77 48.01
C THR A 128 20.66 5.36 47.46
N SER A 129 20.66 6.52 46.78
CA SER A 129 19.44 7.15 46.23
C SER A 129 19.07 6.67 44.82
N HIS A 130 19.89 5.83 44.19
CA HIS A 130 19.79 5.49 42.76
C HIS A 130 19.28 4.08 42.44
N LEU A 131 18.92 3.29 43.46
CA LEU A 131 18.32 1.97 43.32
C LEU A 131 16.79 2.09 43.32
N VAL A 132 16.14 1.65 42.24
CA VAL A 132 14.72 1.30 42.31
C VAL A 132 14.66 -0.03 43.07
N GLU A 133 14.57 0.04 44.40
CA GLU A 133 14.32 -1.16 45.20
C GLU A 133 12.88 -1.61 44.96
N LEU A 134 12.74 -2.77 44.33
CA LEU A 134 11.42 -3.38 44.15
C LEU A 134 10.89 -3.86 45.51
N PRO A 135 9.65 -3.49 45.88
CA PRO A 135 8.97 -4.12 47.00
C PRO A 135 8.97 -5.64 46.86
N HIS A 136 9.12 -6.38 47.95
CA HIS A 136 8.95 -7.83 47.93
C HIS A 136 7.56 -8.18 47.39
N CYS A 137 7.47 -9.22 46.54
CA CYS A 137 6.20 -9.72 46.00
C CYS A 137 5.34 -10.31 47.13
N GLU A 138 4.59 -9.46 47.81
CA GLU A 138 3.67 -9.79 48.90
C GLU A 138 2.35 -9.04 48.73
N LEU A 139 1.24 -9.66 49.12
CA LEU A 139 -0.11 -9.07 49.00
C LEU A 139 -0.22 -7.69 49.68
N SER A 140 0.43 -7.51 50.83
CA SER A 140 0.41 -6.26 51.59
C SER A 140 1.21 -5.12 50.97
N ARG A 141 2.03 -5.38 49.94
CA ARG A 141 2.88 -4.39 49.28
C ARG A 141 2.44 -4.08 47.83
N LEU A 142 1.28 -4.59 47.41
CA LEU A 142 0.77 -4.35 46.06
C LEU A 142 0.46 -2.87 45.80
N GLU A 143 -0.10 -2.15 46.78
CA GLU A 143 -0.35 -0.70 46.68
C GLU A 143 0.96 0.07 46.46
N GLU A 144 1.99 -0.21 47.27
CA GLU A 144 3.33 0.40 47.14
C GLU A 144 3.95 0.13 45.76
N MET A 145 3.75 -1.06 45.22
CA MET A 145 4.24 -1.42 43.88
C MET A 145 3.47 -0.69 42.77
N ALA A 146 2.15 -0.55 42.88
CA ALA A 146 1.33 0.18 41.92
C ALA A 146 1.72 1.67 41.87
N ASP A 147 1.93 2.28 43.04
CA ASP A 147 2.40 3.66 43.17
C ASP A 147 3.80 3.83 42.56
N LEU A 148 4.71 2.89 42.84
CA LEU A 148 6.06 2.91 42.28
C LEU A 148 6.02 2.90 40.75
N VAL A 149 5.32 1.92 40.14
CA VAL A 149 5.21 1.78 38.69
C VAL A 149 4.62 3.05 38.07
N THR A 150 3.52 3.56 38.63
CA THR A 150 2.86 4.77 38.13
C THR A 150 3.76 6.00 38.22
N SER A 151 4.49 6.17 39.33
CA SER A 151 5.41 7.30 39.54
C SER A 151 6.58 7.32 38.57
N VAL A 152 6.99 6.14 38.08
CA VAL A 152 8.15 5.95 37.21
C VAL A 152 7.82 6.26 35.76
N LEU A 153 6.55 6.15 35.35
CA LEU A 153 6.13 6.40 33.96
C LEU A 153 6.44 7.81 33.47
N SER A 154 6.69 8.80 34.31
CA SER A 154 7.05 10.16 33.86
C SER A 154 8.54 10.33 33.47
N SER A 155 9.42 9.42 33.87
CA SER A 155 10.89 9.56 33.73
C SER A 155 11.51 8.41 32.92
N PRO A 156 12.10 8.68 31.74
CA PRO A 156 12.71 7.64 30.90
C PRO A 156 13.79 6.81 31.60
N ILE A 157 14.66 7.45 32.39
CA ILE A 157 15.74 6.79 33.13
C ILE A 157 15.18 5.86 34.20
N ARG A 158 14.16 6.31 34.94
CA ARG A 158 13.51 5.46 35.95
C ARG A 158 12.76 4.29 35.29
N ARG A 159 12.16 4.49 34.11
CA ARG A 159 11.51 3.40 33.34
C ARG A 159 12.53 2.30 33.00
N GLU A 160 13.73 2.67 32.55
CA GLU A 160 14.80 1.72 32.25
C GLU A 160 15.23 0.93 33.49
N LYS A 161 15.49 1.63 34.60
CA LYS A 161 15.90 0.99 35.86
C LYS A 161 14.83 0.04 36.41
N LEU A 162 13.57 0.45 36.37
CA LEU A 162 12.44 -0.39 36.79
C LEU A 162 12.31 -1.62 35.90
N ALA A 163 12.46 -1.47 34.57
CA ALA A 163 12.43 -2.60 33.65
C ALA A 163 13.52 -3.63 33.97
N LEU A 164 14.76 -3.19 34.21
CA LEU A 164 15.86 -4.08 34.64
C LEU A 164 15.55 -4.77 35.96
N ALA A 165 15.00 -4.06 36.94
CA ALA A 165 14.63 -4.62 38.23
C ALA A 165 13.52 -5.69 38.07
N LEU A 166 12.49 -5.44 37.26
CA LEU A 166 11.38 -6.37 37.00
C LEU A 166 11.82 -7.65 36.29
N MET A 167 12.91 -7.58 35.52
CA MET A 167 13.54 -8.74 34.89
C MET A 167 14.37 -9.59 35.87
N SER A 168 14.77 -9.02 37.01
CA SER A 168 15.55 -9.74 38.02
C SER A 168 14.70 -10.76 38.80
N GLU A 169 15.30 -11.88 39.17
CA GLU A 169 14.73 -12.91 40.04
C GLU A 169 13.32 -13.45 39.66
N GLY A 170 12.92 -13.34 38.40
CA GLY A 170 11.60 -13.76 37.92
C GLY A 170 10.44 -13.00 38.57
N TYR A 171 10.64 -11.71 38.88
CA TYR A 171 9.68 -10.88 39.62
C TYR A 171 8.29 -10.89 38.99
N ILE A 172 8.19 -10.74 37.66
CA ILE A 172 6.90 -10.76 36.93
C ILE A 172 6.13 -12.06 37.21
N LYS A 173 6.79 -13.23 37.15
CA LYS A 173 6.13 -14.51 37.40
C LYS A 173 5.65 -14.64 38.86
N LYS A 174 6.44 -14.15 39.82
CA LYS A 174 6.03 -14.09 41.24
C LYS A 174 4.82 -13.18 41.43
N LEU A 175 4.78 -12.03 40.74
CA LEU A 175 3.67 -11.09 40.77
C LEU A 175 2.38 -11.72 40.19
N LEU A 176 2.48 -12.42 39.05
CA LEU A 176 1.34 -13.16 38.48
C LEU A 176 0.90 -14.32 39.38
N GLY A 177 1.81 -14.92 40.15
CA GLY A 177 1.45 -15.86 41.21
C GLY A 177 0.57 -15.25 42.31
N LEU A 178 0.80 -13.98 42.67
CA LEU A 178 -0.07 -13.26 43.61
C LEU A 178 -1.45 -12.99 43.02
N PHE A 179 -1.55 -12.78 41.70
CA PHE A 179 -2.84 -12.62 41.03
C PHE A 179 -3.73 -13.85 41.22
N GLN A 180 -3.20 -15.06 41.02
CA GLN A 180 -3.95 -16.30 41.25
C GLN A 180 -4.45 -16.40 42.70
N VAL A 181 -3.60 -16.05 43.68
CA VAL A 181 -3.99 -16.02 45.10
C VAL A 181 -5.07 -14.98 45.37
N CYS A 182 -4.98 -13.79 44.78
CA CYS A 182 -5.99 -12.75 44.91
C CYS A 182 -7.34 -13.18 44.32
N GLU A 183 -7.35 -13.86 43.16
CA GLU A 183 -8.56 -14.41 42.56
C GLU A 183 -9.20 -15.48 43.45
N ASP A 184 -8.39 -16.42 43.96
CA ASP A 184 -8.86 -17.50 44.83
C ASP A 184 -9.48 -16.99 46.15
N LEU A 185 -8.99 -15.85 46.64
CA LEU A 185 -9.48 -15.18 47.85
C LEU A 185 -10.60 -14.15 47.60
N ASP A 186 -10.99 -13.91 46.34
CA ASP A 186 -11.88 -12.82 45.91
C ASP A 186 -11.44 -11.44 46.45
N ASN A 187 -10.12 -11.23 46.54
CA ASN A 187 -9.51 -9.99 47.04
C ASN A 187 -9.52 -8.88 45.97
N ARG A 188 -10.63 -8.16 45.86
CA ARG A 188 -10.81 -7.11 44.83
C ARG A 188 -9.78 -5.99 44.89
N GLU A 189 -9.38 -5.56 46.07
CA GLU A 189 -8.39 -4.47 46.24
C GLU A 189 -7.03 -4.89 45.66
N GLY A 190 -6.57 -6.11 46.00
CA GLY A 190 -5.35 -6.67 45.43
C GLY A 190 -5.42 -6.82 43.90
N LEU A 191 -6.58 -7.24 43.36
CA LEU A 191 -6.80 -7.38 41.92
C LEU A 191 -6.74 -6.03 41.19
N HIS A 192 -7.27 -4.97 41.79
CA HIS A 192 -7.17 -3.61 41.24
C HIS A 192 -5.72 -3.10 41.20
N HIS A 193 -4.94 -3.31 42.27
CA HIS A 193 -3.52 -2.96 42.25
C HIS A 193 -2.74 -3.77 41.22
N LEU A 194 -3.04 -5.07 41.06
CA LEU A 194 -2.43 -5.91 40.03
C LEU A 194 -2.77 -5.45 38.61
N TYR A 195 -4.01 -5.00 38.37
CA TYR A 195 -4.39 -4.35 37.11
C TYR A 195 -3.49 -3.13 36.84
N GLU A 196 -3.35 -2.22 37.81
CA GLU A 196 -2.54 -1.01 37.67
C GLU A 196 -1.07 -1.31 37.42
N ILE A 197 -0.51 -2.28 38.16
CA ILE A 197 0.88 -2.73 37.98
C ILE A 197 1.07 -3.30 36.59
N VAL A 198 0.28 -4.30 36.17
CA VAL A 198 0.44 -4.96 34.86
C VAL A 198 0.25 -3.96 33.73
N ARG A 199 -0.76 -3.08 33.82
CA ARG A 199 -0.97 -2.00 32.86
C ARG A 199 0.25 -1.07 32.81
N GLY A 200 0.75 -0.63 33.96
CA GLY A 200 1.93 0.24 34.03
C GLY A 200 3.20 -0.42 33.48
N VAL A 201 3.42 -1.71 33.73
CA VAL A 201 4.53 -2.49 33.16
C VAL A 201 4.44 -2.54 31.63
N LEU A 202 3.23 -2.69 31.06
CA LEU A 202 3.05 -2.61 29.60
C LEU A 202 3.46 -1.25 29.04
N PHE A 203 3.15 -0.16 29.74
CA PHE A 203 3.53 1.20 29.38
C PHE A 203 5.01 1.53 29.59
N LEU A 204 5.81 0.64 30.18
CA LEU A 204 7.28 0.76 30.13
C LEU A 204 7.80 0.55 28.71
N ASN A 205 7.01 -0.10 27.84
CA ASN A 205 7.27 -0.26 26.41
C ASN A 205 8.63 -0.93 26.11
N LYS A 206 9.01 -1.95 26.90
CA LYS A 206 10.29 -2.67 26.78
C LYS A 206 10.09 -4.10 26.26
N ALA A 207 10.83 -4.46 25.20
CA ALA A 207 10.73 -5.76 24.55
C ALA A 207 11.04 -6.93 25.52
N ALA A 208 12.07 -6.79 26.36
CA ALA A 208 12.45 -7.83 27.32
C ALA A 208 11.32 -8.17 28.32
N LEU A 209 10.51 -7.17 28.72
CA LEU A 209 9.35 -7.41 29.59
C LEU A 209 8.24 -8.15 28.82
N PHE A 210 8.02 -7.79 27.56
CA PHE A 210 7.02 -8.43 26.70
C PHE A 210 7.33 -9.91 26.46
N GLU A 211 8.60 -10.29 26.27
CA GLU A 211 9.02 -11.69 26.18
C GLU A 211 8.57 -12.53 27.39
N VAL A 212 8.67 -11.97 28.61
CA VAL A 212 8.28 -12.65 29.85
C VAL A 212 6.77 -12.59 30.07
N MET A 213 6.15 -11.43 29.85
CA MET A 213 4.70 -11.23 30.07
C MET A 213 3.85 -12.03 29.08
N PHE A 214 4.30 -12.13 27.83
CA PHE A 214 3.56 -12.78 26.76
C PHE A 214 4.01 -14.21 26.51
N SER A 215 4.87 -14.78 27.35
CA SER A 215 5.18 -16.21 27.30
C SER A 215 3.91 -17.05 27.53
N ASP A 216 3.91 -18.28 27.02
CA ASP A 216 2.71 -19.16 27.03
C ASP A 216 2.19 -19.42 28.45
N ASP A 217 3.08 -19.44 29.45
CA ASP A 217 2.77 -19.63 30.87
C ASP A 217 2.26 -18.35 31.59
N CYS A 218 2.51 -17.16 31.04
CA CYS A 218 2.18 -15.89 31.70
C CYS A 218 1.01 -15.15 31.05
N ILE A 219 0.86 -15.24 29.73
CA ILE A 219 -0.02 -14.33 28.96
C ILE A 219 -1.48 -14.37 29.40
N MET A 220 -1.98 -15.55 29.80
CA MET A 220 -3.35 -15.67 30.29
C MET A 220 -3.54 -15.01 31.65
N ASP A 221 -2.56 -15.06 32.53
CA ASP A 221 -2.60 -14.37 33.83
C ASP A 221 -2.44 -12.85 33.64
N VAL A 222 -1.62 -12.41 32.68
CA VAL A 222 -1.53 -10.99 32.28
C VAL A 222 -2.88 -10.48 31.81
N VAL A 223 -3.56 -11.21 30.91
CA VAL A 223 -4.93 -10.86 30.48
C VAL A 223 -5.89 -10.89 31.66
N GLY A 224 -5.74 -11.85 32.58
CA GLY A 224 -6.53 -11.94 33.81
C GLY A 224 -6.40 -10.70 34.69
N CYS A 225 -5.18 -10.22 34.95
CA CYS A 225 -4.97 -8.96 35.66
C CYS A 225 -5.70 -7.80 34.97
N LEU A 226 -5.64 -7.74 33.63
CA LEU A 226 -6.28 -6.70 32.82
C LEU A 226 -7.82 -6.78 32.79
N GLU A 227 -8.45 -7.83 33.32
CA GLU A 227 -9.91 -7.93 33.46
C GLU A 227 -10.46 -7.02 34.58
N TYR A 228 -9.63 -6.69 35.57
CA TYR A 228 -10.03 -6.02 36.83
C TYR A 228 -9.78 -4.51 36.82
N ASP A 229 -10.19 -3.83 35.74
CA ASP A 229 -10.12 -2.37 35.63
C ASP A 229 -10.92 -1.69 36.77
N PRO A 230 -10.29 -0.89 37.65
CA PRO A 230 -10.96 -0.20 38.76
C PRO A 230 -12.06 0.77 38.30
N ALA A 231 -12.01 1.23 37.04
CA ALA A 231 -13.04 2.09 36.46
C ALA A 231 -14.37 1.36 36.17
N LEU A 232 -14.37 0.02 36.17
CA LEU A 232 -15.52 -0.80 35.83
C LEU A 232 -16.15 -1.43 37.07
N VAL A 233 -17.48 -1.52 37.06
CA VAL A 233 -18.25 -2.11 38.19
C VAL A 233 -18.08 -3.63 38.28
N GLN A 234 -17.84 -4.28 37.16
CA GLN A 234 -17.57 -5.72 37.06
C GLN A 234 -16.39 -5.97 36.13
N PRO A 235 -15.59 -7.02 36.42
CA PRO A 235 -14.47 -7.36 35.56
C PRO A 235 -14.95 -7.77 34.17
N LYS A 236 -14.16 -7.42 33.15
CA LYS A 236 -14.39 -7.92 31.79
C LYS A 236 -14.03 -9.41 31.71
N ARG A 237 -14.56 -10.11 30.72
CA ARG A 237 -14.32 -11.57 30.54
C ARG A 237 -13.45 -11.86 29.33
N HIS A 238 -12.26 -11.25 29.30
CA HIS A 238 -11.30 -11.37 28.21
C HIS A 238 -10.75 -12.81 28.08
N ARG A 239 -10.35 -13.46 29.18
CA ARG A 239 -9.88 -14.85 29.18
C ARG A 239 -10.96 -15.81 28.71
N GLU A 240 -12.21 -15.61 29.10
CA GLU A 240 -13.33 -16.43 28.61
C GLU A 240 -13.51 -16.28 27.10
N PHE A 241 -13.44 -15.05 26.58
CA PHE A 241 -13.51 -14.82 25.15
C PHE A 241 -12.37 -15.52 24.41
N LEU A 242 -11.12 -15.35 24.86
CA LEU A 242 -9.93 -15.92 24.23
C LEU A 242 -9.87 -17.46 24.30
N THR A 243 -10.54 -18.09 25.26
CA THR A 243 -10.51 -19.55 25.45
C THR A 243 -11.74 -20.28 24.92
N LYS A 244 -12.93 -19.67 25.00
CA LYS A 244 -14.20 -20.32 24.64
C LYS A 244 -14.84 -19.77 23.37
N THR A 245 -14.68 -18.47 23.11
CA THR A 245 -15.38 -17.79 22.02
C THR A 245 -14.53 -17.69 20.77
N ALA A 246 -13.27 -17.24 20.92
CA ALA A 246 -12.28 -17.25 19.86
C ALA A 246 -11.87 -18.70 19.58
N LYS A 247 -12.24 -19.21 18.42
CA LYS A 247 -11.89 -20.58 18.00
C LYS A 247 -10.70 -20.53 17.06
N PHE A 248 -9.58 -21.09 17.50
CA PHE A 248 -8.45 -21.32 16.62
C PHE A 248 -8.84 -22.37 15.57
N LYS A 249 -8.71 -21.99 14.31
CA LYS A 249 -9.15 -22.80 13.17
C LYS A 249 -7.95 -23.16 12.33
N GLU A 250 -7.63 -24.44 12.33
CA GLU A 250 -6.54 -24.99 11.53
C GLU A 250 -7.08 -25.44 10.18
N VAL A 251 -6.59 -24.82 9.10
CA VAL A 251 -6.91 -25.28 7.74
C VAL A 251 -6.30 -26.65 7.49
N ILE A 252 -5.13 -26.91 8.04
CA ILE A 252 -4.48 -28.22 8.10
C ILE A 252 -3.88 -28.34 9.50
N PRO A 253 -3.90 -29.54 10.11
CA PRO A 253 -3.31 -29.72 11.43
C PRO A 253 -1.85 -29.26 11.47
N ILE A 254 -1.54 -28.29 12.32
CA ILE A 254 -0.18 -27.82 12.52
C ILE A 254 0.49 -28.75 13.52
N THR A 255 1.52 -29.47 13.08
CA THR A 255 2.22 -30.44 13.94
C THR A 255 3.26 -29.80 14.86
N ASP A 256 3.81 -28.65 14.46
CA ASP A 256 4.78 -27.91 15.25
C ASP A 256 4.10 -27.15 16.40
N SER A 257 4.43 -27.51 17.64
CA SER A 257 3.92 -26.84 18.83
C SER A 257 4.41 -25.41 18.99
N GLU A 258 5.63 -25.11 18.55
CA GLU A 258 6.23 -23.78 18.66
C GLU A 258 5.52 -22.79 17.73
N LEU A 259 5.29 -23.18 16.48
CA LEU A 259 4.48 -22.41 15.53
C LEU A 259 3.06 -22.15 16.09
N ARG A 260 2.40 -23.16 16.67
CA ARG A 260 1.08 -22.98 17.29
C ARG A 260 1.12 -21.99 18.44
N GLN A 261 2.14 -22.09 19.31
CA GLN A 261 2.33 -21.15 20.41
C GLN A 261 2.53 -19.73 19.90
N LYS A 262 3.35 -19.53 18.86
CA LYS A 262 3.56 -18.21 18.23
C LYS A 262 2.29 -17.64 17.62
N ILE A 263 1.48 -18.45 16.93
CA ILE A 263 0.18 -18.01 16.40
C ILE A 263 -0.75 -17.55 17.53
N HIS A 264 -0.87 -18.35 18.60
CA HIS A 264 -1.68 -17.99 19.77
C HIS A 264 -1.16 -16.74 20.48
N GLN A 265 0.16 -16.62 20.67
CA GLN A 265 0.80 -15.46 21.27
C GLN A 265 0.49 -14.21 20.45
N THR A 266 0.69 -14.25 19.13
CA THR A 266 0.40 -13.14 18.22
C THR A 266 -1.06 -12.69 18.32
N TYR A 267 -2.01 -13.63 18.29
CA TYR A 267 -3.43 -13.31 18.40
C TYR A 267 -3.78 -12.67 19.77
N ARG A 268 -3.26 -13.23 20.86
CA ARG A 268 -3.51 -12.73 22.22
C ARG A 268 -2.89 -11.35 22.44
N VAL A 269 -1.67 -11.11 21.94
CA VAL A 269 -1.01 -9.80 22.04
C VAL A 269 -1.72 -8.75 21.19
N GLN A 270 -2.14 -9.11 19.97
CA GLN A 270 -2.99 -8.23 19.13
C GLN A 270 -4.31 -7.91 19.84
N TYR A 271 -4.94 -8.89 20.52
CA TYR A 271 -6.14 -8.64 21.31
C TYR A 271 -5.90 -7.68 22.49
N ILE A 272 -4.76 -7.81 23.18
CA ILE A 272 -4.36 -6.85 24.24
C ILE A 272 -4.24 -5.45 23.65
N GLN A 273 -3.57 -5.31 22.49
CA GLN A 273 -3.39 -4.03 21.81
C GLN A 273 -4.73 -3.41 21.38
N ASP A 274 -5.55 -4.15 20.63
CA ASP A 274 -6.71 -3.57 19.93
C ASP A 274 -7.94 -3.44 20.82
N ILE A 275 -8.13 -4.36 21.77
CA ILE A 275 -9.38 -4.49 22.54
C ILE A 275 -9.21 -4.05 23.99
N ILE A 276 -8.09 -4.39 24.62
CA ILE A 276 -7.85 -4.08 26.04
C ILE A 276 -7.26 -2.69 26.20
N LEU A 277 -6.29 -2.31 25.35
CA LEU A 277 -5.60 -1.02 25.38
C LEU A 277 -5.83 -0.22 24.09
N PRO A 278 -7.09 0.03 23.67
CA PRO A 278 -7.35 0.78 22.43
C PRO A 278 -6.74 2.18 22.52
N THR A 279 -5.93 2.57 21.54
CA THR A 279 -5.28 3.88 21.50
C THR A 279 -6.35 4.99 21.42
N PRO A 280 -6.44 5.90 22.41
CA PRO A 280 -7.53 6.88 22.50
C PRO A 280 -7.57 7.93 21.38
N SER A 281 -6.49 8.15 20.62
CA SER A 281 -6.49 9.11 19.50
C SER A 281 -5.34 8.90 18.51
N VAL A 282 -5.50 9.45 17.30
CA VAL A 282 -4.51 9.51 16.20
C VAL A 282 -3.24 10.29 16.59
N PHE A 283 -3.23 11.00 17.73
CA PHE A 283 -2.08 11.77 18.22
C PHE A 283 -1.19 11.01 19.23
N GLU A 284 -1.54 9.75 19.56
CA GLU A 284 -0.85 8.92 20.56
C GLU A 284 -0.25 7.62 19.93
N GLU A 285 0.07 7.63 18.64
CA GLU A 285 0.53 6.42 17.90
C GLU A 285 1.82 5.79 18.44
N ASN A 286 2.60 6.50 19.27
CA ASN A 286 3.92 6.05 19.73
C ASN A 286 3.95 5.35 21.10
N PHE A 287 2.86 5.32 21.88
CA PHE A 287 2.90 4.82 23.26
C PHE A 287 3.18 3.31 23.40
N LEU A 288 2.89 2.51 22.36
CA LEU A 288 3.06 1.05 22.34
C LEU A 288 3.81 0.56 21.08
N SER A 289 4.74 1.36 20.57
CA SER A 289 5.54 1.01 19.38
C SER A 289 6.31 -0.31 19.51
N THR A 290 6.81 -0.63 20.70
CA THR A 290 7.49 -1.91 20.97
C THR A 290 6.49 -3.07 20.92
N LEU A 291 5.22 -2.85 21.29
CA LEU A 291 4.18 -3.90 21.24
C LEU A 291 3.80 -4.21 19.79
N THR A 292 3.62 -3.17 18.97
CA THR A 292 3.44 -3.30 17.52
C THR A 292 4.63 -4.01 16.89
N SER A 293 5.85 -3.67 17.31
CA SER A 293 7.07 -4.33 16.82
C SER A 293 7.13 -5.81 17.23
N PHE A 294 6.71 -6.15 18.45
CA PHE A 294 6.62 -7.53 18.93
C PHE A 294 5.65 -8.37 18.06
N ILE A 295 4.47 -7.83 17.77
CA ILE A 295 3.50 -8.46 16.87
C ILE A 295 4.09 -8.63 15.46
N PHE A 296 4.78 -7.60 14.96
CA PHE A 296 5.43 -7.62 13.65
C PHE A 296 6.47 -8.74 13.57
N PHE A 297 7.39 -8.85 14.53
CA PHE A 297 8.41 -9.90 14.53
C PHE A 297 7.80 -11.31 14.64
N ASN A 298 6.78 -11.48 15.47
CA ASN A 298 6.06 -12.75 15.55
C ASN A 298 5.40 -13.13 14.20
N LYS A 299 4.81 -12.18 13.46
CA LYS A 299 4.26 -12.45 12.13
C LYS A 299 5.34 -12.90 11.14
N VAL A 300 6.51 -12.27 11.18
CA VAL A 300 7.66 -12.66 10.35
C VAL A 300 8.13 -14.09 10.69
N GLU A 301 8.22 -14.44 11.98
CA GLU A 301 8.59 -15.79 12.43
C GLU A 301 7.56 -16.84 11.99
N ILE A 302 6.26 -16.57 12.18
CA ILE A 302 5.17 -17.45 11.72
C ILE A 302 5.29 -17.72 10.22
N VAL A 303 5.58 -16.68 9.43
CA VAL A 303 5.74 -16.85 7.98
C VAL A 303 6.96 -17.70 7.64
N SER A 304 8.10 -17.47 8.30
CA SER A 304 9.31 -18.27 8.10
C SER A 304 9.09 -19.74 8.43
N MET A 305 8.47 -20.04 9.59
CA MET A 305 8.19 -21.41 10.02
C MET A 305 7.24 -22.14 9.06
N LEU A 306 6.19 -21.47 8.59
CA LEU A 306 5.26 -22.03 7.60
C LEU A 306 5.91 -22.20 6.22
N GLN A 307 6.78 -21.28 5.81
CA GLN A 307 7.51 -21.36 4.55
C GLN A 307 8.47 -22.55 4.53
N GLU A 308 9.10 -22.86 5.66
CA GLU A 308 10.03 -24.00 5.81
C GLU A 308 9.31 -25.36 5.89
N ASP A 309 8.03 -25.38 6.27
CA ASP A 309 7.20 -26.61 6.29
C ASP A 309 6.63 -26.94 4.90
N GLU A 310 7.49 -27.48 4.04
CA GLU A 310 7.13 -27.91 2.68
C GLU A 310 5.97 -28.91 2.68
N LYS A 311 5.87 -29.78 3.69
CA LYS A 311 4.81 -30.79 3.78
C LYS A 311 3.45 -30.14 4.03
N PHE A 312 3.40 -29.22 4.98
CA PHE A 312 2.21 -28.44 5.26
C PHE A 312 1.74 -27.71 4.00
N LEU A 313 2.62 -26.92 3.36
CA LEU A 313 2.22 -26.14 2.17
C LEU A 313 1.80 -27.03 1.00
N THR A 314 2.51 -28.13 0.74
CA THR A 314 2.13 -29.10 -0.32
C THR A 314 0.75 -29.69 -0.08
N GLU A 315 0.43 -30.03 1.17
CA GLU A 315 -0.91 -30.55 1.55
C GLU A 315 -1.99 -29.47 1.37
N VAL A 316 -1.71 -28.20 1.73
CA VAL A 316 -2.64 -27.08 1.50
C VAL A 316 -2.93 -26.90 0.00
N PHE A 317 -1.89 -26.93 -0.84
CA PHE A 317 -2.05 -26.82 -2.30
C PHE A 317 -2.80 -27.99 -2.92
N ALA A 318 -2.51 -29.21 -2.48
CA ALA A 318 -3.21 -30.40 -2.95
C ALA A 318 -4.71 -30.32 -2.64
N GLN A 319 -5.09 -29.95 -1.41
CA GLN A 319 -6.51 -29.82 -1.04
C GLN A 319 -7.19 -28.61 -1.71
N LEU A 320 -6.46 -27.52 -1.98
CA LEU A 320 -7.03 -26.33 -2.63
C LEU A 320 -7.48 -26.64 -4.06
N THR A 321 -6.68 -27.43 -4.78
CA THR A 321 -6.89 -27.76 -6.20
C THR A 321 -7.69 -29.04 -6.44
N ASP A 322 -7.81 -29.91 -5.43
CA ASP A 322 -8.62 -31.14 -5.53
C ASP A 322 -10.12 -30.81 -5.75
N GLU A 323 -10.72 -31.38 -6.79
CA GLU A 323 -12.15 -31.25 -7.12
C GLU A 323 -13.04 -31.80 -5.99
N ALA A 324 -12.57 -32.80 -5.25
CA ALA A 324 -13.32 -33.43 -4.17
C ALA A 324 -13.42 -32.55 -2.91
N THR A 325 -12.64 -31.47 -2.80
CA THR A 325 -12.66 -30.59 -1.63
C THR A 325 -14.00 -29.84 -1.53
N GLU A 326 -14.60 -29.87 -0.33
CA GLU A 326 -15.85 -29.16 -0.07
C GLU A 326 -15.68 -27.63 -0.23
N ALA A 327 -16.72 -26.93 -0.69
CA ALA A 327 -16.67 -25.48 -0.92
C ALA A 327 -16.33 -24.68 0.36
N SER A 328 -16.83 -25.10 1.52
CA SER A 328 -16.50 -24.52 2.82
C SER A 328 -15.01 -24.65 3.11
N LYS A 329 -14.45 -25.85 2.92
CA LYS A 329 -13.03 -26.12 3.15
C LYS A 329 -12.14 -25.36 2.18
N ARG A 330 -12.52 -25.30 0.90
CA ARG A 330 -11.79 -24.54 -0.12
C ARG A 330 -11.75 -23.05 0.21
N ARG A 331 -12.86 -22.47 0.70
CA ARG A 331 -12.89 -21.09 1.22
C ARG A 331 -11.93 -20.88 2.38
N GLU A 332 -11.75 -21.87 3.26
CA GLU A 332 -10.78 -21.77 4.35
C GLU A 332 -9.34 -21.78 3.82
N LEU A 333 -9.03 -22.69 2.90
CA LEU A 333 -7.70 -22.84 2.31
C LEU A 333 -7.27 -21.59 1.53
N VAL A 334 -8.17 -21.01 0.71
CA VAL A 334 -7.86 -19.77 -0.03
C VAL A 334 -7.72 -18.57 0.91
N ASN A 335 -8.52 -18.49 1.98
CA ASN A 335 -8.37 -17.41 2.97
C ASN A 335 -7.07 -17.54 3.77
N PHE A 336 -6.63 -18.78 4.05
CA PHE A 336 -5.30 -19.00 4.62
C PHE A 336 -4.20 -18.43 3.70
N PHE A 337 -4.21 -18.76 2.41
CA PHE A 337 -3.21 -18.19 1.48
C PHE A 337 -3.33 -16.67 1.34
N LYS A 338 -4.55 -16.13 1.37
CA LYS A 338 -4.76 -14.67 1.37
C LYS A 338 -4.07 -14.02 2.57
N GLU A 339 -4.29 -14.54 3.78
CA GLU A 339 -3.64 -14.02 5.00
C GLU A 339 -2.11 -14.25 4.97
N PHE A 340 -1.68 -15.41 4.50
CA PHE A 340 -0.26 -15.76 4.39
C PHE A 340 0.49 -14.83 3.42
N CYS A 341 -0.10 -14.53 2.26
CA CYS A 341 0.43 -13.55 1.32
C CYS A 341 0.29 -12.11 1.84
N ALA A 342 -0.75 -11.77 2.61
CA ALA A 342 -0.85 -10.45 3.22
C ALA A 342 0.33 -10.17 4.18
N PHE A 343 0.81 -11.19 4.90
CA PHE A 343 1.99 -11.06 5.74
C PHE A 343 3.30 -10.93 4.95
N SER A 344 3.32 -11.18 3.63
CA SER A 344 4.50 -10.93 2.83
C SER A 344 4.89 -9.44 2.81
N GLN A 345 3.93 -8.54 3.08
CA GLN A 345 4.17 -7.09 3.18
C GLN A 345 5.06 -6.74 4.38
N THR A 346 5.06 -7.56 5.43
CA THR A 346 5.89 -7.35 6.62
C THR A 346 7.30 -7.93 6.45
N LEU A 347 7.58 -8.66 5.38
CA LEU A 347 8.90 -9.25 5.12
C LEU A 347 9.85 -8.23 4.49
N GLN A 348 11.13 -8.33 4.83
CA GLN A 348 12.18 -7.63 4.12
C GLN A 348 12.23 -8.09 2.64
N PRO A 349 12.66 -7.23 1.69
CA PRO A 349 12.62 -7.55 0.26
C PRO A 349 13.25 -8.90 -0.13
N GLN A 350 14.40 -9.24 0.44
CA GLN A 350 15.09 -10.51 0.14
C GLN A 350 14.28 -11.73 0.60
N ASN A 351 13.69 -11.67 1.80
CA ASN A 351 12.87 -12.75 2.34
C ASN A 351 11.54 -12.86 1.60
N ARG A 352 10.98 -11.71 1.18
CA ARG A 352 9.77 -11.65 0.36
C ARG A 352 9.98 -12.30 -1.01
N ASP A 353 11.12 -12.05 -1.66
CA ASP A 353 11.45 -12.70 -2.93
C ASP A 353 11.60 -14.23 -2.77
N ALA A 354 12.24 -14.68 -1.69
CA ALA A 354 12.35 -16.11 -1.38
C ALA A 354 10.99 -16.76 -1.08
N PHE A 355 10.12 -16.05 -0.37
CA PHE A 355 8.75 -16.46 -0.06
C PHE A 355 7.94 -16.71 -1.34
N PHE A 356 7.87 -15.73 -2.24
CA PHE A 356 7.10 -15.90 -3.48
C PHE A 356 7.70 -16.95 -4.42
N LYS A 357 9.03 -17.10 -4.45
CA LYS A 357 9.68 -18.21 -5.18
C LYS A 357 9.27 -19.57 -4.64
N THR A 358 9.18 -19.70 -3.32
CA THR A 358 8.73 -20.95 -2.67
C THR A 358 7.29 -21.27 -3.07
N LEU A 359 6.38 -20.30 -2.96
CA LEU A 359 4.98 -20.47 -3.37
C LEU A 359 4.83 -20.80 -4.85
N ALA A 360 5.62 -20.16 -5.72
CA ALA A 360 5.62 -20.45 -7.16
C ALA A 360 6.07 -21.88 -7.46
N ASN A 361 7.14 -22.35 -6.81
CA ASN A 361 7.63 -23.72 -6.97
C ASN A 361 6.63 -24.77 -6.50
N LEU A 362 5.80 -24.44 -5.49
CA LEU A 362 4.74 -25.32 -4.98
C LEU A 362 3.43 -25.23 -5.78
N GLY A 363 3.35 -24.34 -6.78
CA GLY A 363 2.21 -24.28 -7.69
C GLY A 363 1.11 -23.30 -7.30
N ILE A 364 1.42 -22.17 -6.65
CA ILE A 364 0.41 -21.12 -6.38
C ILE A 364 -0.23 -20.58 -7.66
N LEU A 365 0.51 -20.41 -8.75
CA LEU A 365 -0.01 -19.87 -10.02
C LEU A 365 -0.98 -20.84 -10.71
N PRO A 366 -0.66 -22.14 -10.88
CA PRO A 366 -1.65 -23.14 -11.30
C PRO A 366 -2.87 -23.22 -10.38
N ALA A 367 -2.67 -23.10 -9.06
CA ALA A 367 -3.78 -23.12 -8.12
C ALA A 367 -4.72 -21.91 -8.33
N LEU A 368 -4.16 -20.72 -8.59
CA LEU A 368 -4.92 -19.50 -8.90
C LEU A 368 -5.72 -19.62 -10.18
N GLU A 369 -5.17 -20.23 -11.23
CA GLU A 369 -5.88 -20.49 -12.50
C GLU A 369 -7.19 -21.26 -12.23
N ILE A 370 -7.10 -22.31 -11.40
CA ILE A 370 -8.25 -23.14 -11.00
C ILE A 370 -9.22 -22.36 -10.11
N VAL A 371 -8.75 -21.72 -9.04
CA VAL A 371 -9.66 -21.08 -8.06
C VAL A 371 -10.33 -19.81 -8.58
N MET A 372 -9.66 -19.06 -9.47
CA MET A 372 -10.24 -17.88 -10.13
C MET A 372 -11.31 -18.29 -11.17
N GLY A 373 -11.20 -19.49 -11.73
CA GLY A 373 -12.20 -20.07 -12.63
C GLY A 373 -13.48 -20.58 -11.96
N MET A 374 -13.56 -20.58 -10.63
CA MET A 374 -14.73 -21.11 -9.89
C MET A 374 -15.87 -20.10 -9.79
N ASP A 375 -17.11 -20.59 -9.67
CA ASP A 375 -18.29 -19.73 -9.54
C ASP A 375 -18.40 -19.00 -8.17
N ASP A 376 -17.73 -19.50 -7.14
CA ASP A 376 -17.78 -18.92 -5.78
C ASP A 376 -17.11 -17.53 -5.74
N LEU A 377 -17.92 -16.49 -5.53
CA LEU A 377 -17.48 -15.09 -5.48
C LEU A 377 -16.47 -14.81 -4.36
N GLN A 378 -16.59 -15.46 -3.20
CA GLN A 378 -15.67 -15.24 -2.08
C GLN A 378 -14.32 -15.88 -2.36
N VAL A 379 -14.31 -17.08 -2.96
CA VAL A 379 -13.07 -17.75 -3.39
C VAL A 379 -12.36 -16.91 -4.44
N ARG A 380 -13.10 -16.43 -5.46
CA ARG A 380 -12.55 -15.55 -6.49
C ARG A 380 -11.99 -14.25 -5.93
N ALA A 381 -12.69 -13.59 -5.00
CA ALA A 381 -12.20 -12.37 -4.38
C ALA A 381 -10.89 -12.61 -3.60
N ALA A 382 -10.81 -13.69 -2.81
CA ALA A 382 -9.59 -14.05 -2.10
C ALA A 382 -8.44 -14.41 -3.05
N ALA A 383 -8.73 -15.12 -4.15
CA ALA A 383 -7.76 -15.43 -5.19
C ALA A 383 -7.23 -14.17 -5.90
N THR A 384 -8.11 -13.20 -6.19
CA THR A 384 -7.70 -11.88 -6.71
C THR A 384 -6.76 -11.16 -5.76
N ASP A 385 -7.01 -11.21 -4.45
CA ASP A 385 -6.11 -10.60 -3.45
C ASP A 385 -4.74 -11.29 -3.46
N ILE A 386 -4.69 -12.62 -3.48
CA ILE A 386 -3.43 -13.37 -3.60
C ILE A 386 -2.68 -13.01 -4.89
N PHE A 387 -3.39 -12.97 -6.02
CA PHE A 387 -2.82 -12.59 -7.31
C PHE A 387 -2.29 -11.15 -7.28
N SER A 388 -2.94 -10.24 -6.55
CA SER A 388 -2.48 -8.85 -6.41
C SER A 388 -1.10 -8.77 -5.73
N TYR A 389 -0.87 -9.55 -4.67
CA TYR A 389 0.42 -9.60 -4.00
C TYR A 389 1.53 -10.16 -4.91
N LEU A 390 1.22 -11.20 -5.70
CA LEU A 390 2.17 -11.77 -6.66
C LEU A 390 2.54 -10.77 -7.75
N VAL A 391 1.56 -10.05 -8.31
CA VAL A 391 1.80 -9.04 -9.36
C VAL A 391 2.53 -7.82 -8.80
N GLU A 392 2.21 -7.39 -7.59
CA GLU A 392 2.85 -6.23 -6.94
C GLU A 392 4.32 -6.51 -6.60
N PHE A 393 4.61 -7.68 -6.02
CA PHE A 393 5.95 -7.99 -5.49
C PHE A 393 6.82 -8.84 -6.41
N SER A 394 6.25 -9.56 -7.38
CA SER A 394 6.99 -10.47 -8.27
C SER A 394 6.39 -10.56 -9.68
N PRO A 395 6.23 -9.44 -10.41
CA PRO A 395 5.58 -9.43 -11.73
C PRO A 395 6.29 -10.31 -12.77
N SER A 396 7.63 -10.30 -12.81
CA SER A 396 8.40 -11.13 -13.78
C SER A 396 8.17 -12.63 -13.59
N MET A 397 7.99 -13.09 -12.35
CA MET A 397 7.68 -14.49 -12.06
C MET A 397 6.31 -14.89 -12.62
N VAL A 398 5.31 -14.00 -12.47
CA VAL A 398 3.98 -14.20 -13.07
C VAL A 398 4.08 -14.25 -14.60
N ARG A 399 4.84 -13.33 -15.22
CA ARG A 399 5.05 -13.31 -16.68
C ARG A 399 5.72 -14.59 -17.18
N GLU A 400 6.77 -15.05 -16.50
CA GLU A 400 7.51 -16.26 -16.87
C GLU A 400 6.61 -17.50 -16.85
N PHE A 401 5.81 -17.66 -15.78
CA PHE A 401 4.83 -18.76 -15.69
C PHE A 401 3.83 -18.72 -16.85
N VAL A 402 3.21 -17.55 -17.06
CA VAL A 402 2.18 -17.37 -18.09
C VAL A 402 2.71 -17.65 -19.50
N MET A 403 3.97 -17.31 -19.79
CA MET A 403 4.59 -17.60 -21.09
C MET A 403 4.86 -19.10 -21.31
N GLN A 404 4.94 -19.90 -20.24
CA GLN A 404 5.18 -21.35 -20.31
C GLN A 404 3.86 -22.15 -20.41
N GLU A 405 2.73 -21.61 -19.95
CA GLU A 405 1.41 -22.26 -19.97
C GLU A 405 0.95 -22.79 -21.35
N PRO A 406 1.08 -22.07 -22.49
CA PRO A 406 0.57 -22.54 -23.79
C PRO A 406 1.20 -23.82 -24.30
N GLN A 407 2.33 -24.23 -23.74
CA GLN A 407 2.97 -25.49 -24.08
C GLN A 407 2.25 -26.69 -23.45
N GLN A 408 1.33 -26.46 -22.52
CA GLN A 408 0.72 -27.48 -21.66
C GLN A 408 -0.83 -27.53 -21.77
N THR A 409 -1.50 -26.42 -22.12
CA THR A 409 -2.96 -26.29 -22.10
C THR A 409 -3.55 -25.65 -23.37
N ASP A 410 -4.86 -25.76 -23.58
CA ASP A 410 -5.61 -25.05 -24.63
C ASP A 410 -5.66 -23.54 -24.34
N ASP A 411 -5.60 -22.69 -25.39
CA ASP A 411 -5.55 -21.21 -25.31
C ASP A 411 -6.60 -20.58 -24.36
N ASP A 412 -7.75 -21.24 -24.18
CA ASP A 412 -8.88 -20.71 -23.41
C ASP A 412 -8.76 -20.85 -21.88
N VAL A 413 -7.77 -21.61 -21.38
CA VAL A 413 -7.60 -21.92 -19.94
C VAL A 413 -6.52 -21.07 -19.27
N LEU A 414 -5.70 -20.36 -20.05
CA LEU A 414 -4.59 -19.54 -19.53
C LEU A 414 -4.99 -18.64 -18.36
N LEU A 415 -4.16 -18.55 -17.32
CA LEU A 415 -4.42 -17.72 -16.13
C LEU A 415 -4.81 -16.28 -16.47
N ILE A 416 -4.09 -15.64 -17.40
CA ILE A 416 -4.40 -14.27 -17.86
C ILE A 416 -5.76 -14.21 -18.56
N ASN A 417 -6.15 -15.24 -19.31
CA ASN A 417 -7.46 -15.29 -19.95
C ASN A 417 -8.57 -15.49 -18.92
N VAL A 418 -8.35 -16.24 -17.84
CA VAL A 418 -9.28 -16.33 -16.70
C VAL A 418 -9.45 -14.96 -16.04
N VAL A 419 -8.35 -14.25 -15.77
CA VAL A 419 -8.35 -12.89 -15.21
C VAL A 419 -9.09 -11.90 -16.12
N ILE A 420 -8.83 -11.94 -17.44
CA ILE A 420 -9.50 -11.10 -18.43
C ILE A 420 -11.00 -11.42 -18.45
N LYS A 421 -11.39 -12.70 -18.50
CA LYS A 421 -12.80 -13.13 -18.46
C LYS A 421 -13.49 -12.65 -17.19
N GLN A 422 -12.85 -12.77 -16.02
CA GLN A 422 -13.43 -12.33 -14.75
C GLN A 422 -13.59 -10.81 -14.69
N MET A 423 -12.60 -10.04 -15.15
CA MET A 423 -12.69 -8.57 -15.25
C MET A 423 -13.85 -8.13 -16.17
N ILE A 424 -14.02 -8.84 -17.28
CA ILE A 424 -14.99 -8.55 -18.34
C ILE A 424 -16.42 -8.95 -17.92
N CYS A 425 -16.56 -10.06 -17.21
CA CYS A 425 -17.84 -10.61 -16.75
C CYS A 425 -18.24 -10.14 -15.34
N ASP A 426 -17.51 -9.20 -14.74
CA ASP A 426 -17.83 -8.70 -13.40
C ASP A 426 -19.23 -8.09 -13.39
N SER A 427 -20.08 -8.64 -12.52
CA SER A 427 -21.48 -8.26 -12.37
C SER A 427 -21.68 -7.24 -11.24
N ASP A 428 -20.61 -6.86 -10.53
CA ASP A 428 -20.64 -5.90 -9.44
C ASP A 428 -21.02 -4.49 -9.96
N PRO A 429 -22.12 -3.88 -9.46
CA PRO A 429 -22.50 -2.51 -9.81
C PRO A 429 -21.41 -1.45 -9.53
N GLU A 430 -20.54 -1.70 -8.54
CA GLU A 430 -19.44 -0.81 -8.14
C GLU A 430 -18.14 -1.11 -8.90
N LEU A 431 -18.06 -2.27 -9.58
CA LEU A 431 -16.94 -2.72 -10.40
C LEU A 431 -15.59 -2.80 -9.64
N GLY A 432 -15.62 -2.99 -8.31
CA GLY A 432 -14.41 -2.99 -7.48
C GLY A 432 -13.41 -4.08 -7.89
N GLY A 433 -13.90 -5.31 -8.09
CA GLY A 433 -13.08 -6.46 -8.51
C GLY A 433 -12.50 -6.27 -9.92
N ALA A 434 -13.32 -5.87 -10.89
CA ALA A 434 -12.87 -5.57 -12.25
C ALA A 434 -11.83 -4.45 -12.29
N VAL A 435 -11.98 -3.40 -11.49
CA VAL A 435 -10.99 -2.31 -11.41
C VAL A 435 -9.67 -2.80 -10.84
N GLN A 436 -9.69 -3.65 -9.80
CA GLN A 436 -8.50 -4.28 -9.25
C GLN A 436 -7.79 -5.15 -10.31
N LEU A 437 -8.50 -6.10 -10.93
CA LEU A 437 -7.96 -6.98 -11.97
C LEU A 437 -7.40 -6.19 -13.17
N MET A 438 -8.09 -5.12 -13.58
CA MET A 438 -7.61 -4.19 -14.60
C MET A 438 -6.28 -3.53 -14.20
N GLY A 439 -6.16 -3.10 -12.94
CA GLY A 439 -4.91 -2.58 -12.39
C GLY A 439 -3.78 -3.60 -12.45
N LEU A 440 -4.05 -4.84 -12.07
CA LEU A 440 -3.06 -5.93 -12.09
C LEU A 440 -2.59 -6.27 -13.51
N LEU A 441 -3.53 -6.44 -14.43
CA LEU A 441 -3.22 -6.66 -15.85
C LEU A 441 -2.38 -5.51 -16.41
N ARG A 442 -2.71 -4.26 -16.07
CA ARG A 442 -1.92 -3.11 -16.49
C ARG A 442 -0.49 -3.20 -15.97
N THR A 443 -0.30 -3.50 -14.67
CA THR A 443 1.05 -3.66 -14.08
C THR A 443 1.87 -4.72 -14.81
N LEU A 444 1.25 -5.85 -15.18
CA LEU A 444 1.92 -6.92 -15.93
C LEU A 444 2.30 -6.50 -17.36
N ILE A 445 1.45 -5.71 -18.02
CA ILE A 445 1.56 -5.28 -19.42
C ILE A 445 2.45 -4.03 -19.58
N ASP A 446 2.68 -3.30 -18.50
CA ASP A 446 3.45 -2.05 -18.47
C ASP A 446 4.93 -2.28 -18.85
N PRO A 447 5.40 -1.74 -19.99
CA PRO A 447 6.79 -1.88 -20.42
C PRO A 447 7.79 -1.24 -19.46
N GLU A 448 7.38 -0.23 -18.68
CA GLU A 448 8.25 0.40 -17.66
C GLU A 448 8.53 -0.54 -16.49
N ASN A 449 7.68 -1.55 -16.27
CA ASN A 449 7.87 -2.58 -15.24
C ASN A 449 8.60 -3.81 -15.78
N MET A 450 9.21 -3.72 -16.98
CA MET A 450 10.00 -4.77 -17.63
C MET A 450 11.47 -4.32 -17.75
N LEU A 451 12.01 -3.72 -16.68
CA LEU A 451 13.34 -3.12 -16.67
C LEU A 451 14.40 -4.02 -16.02
N ALA A 452 15.26 -4.62 -16.84
CA ALA A 452 16.67 -4.86 -16.54
C ALA A 452 17.48 -5.09 -17.84
N PRO A 453 18.75 -4.64 -17.92
CA PRO A 453 19.61 -4.79 -19.11
C PRO A 453 19.94 -6.25 -19.48
N ILE A 454 19.59 -7.23 -18.64
CA ILE A 454 19.82 -8.67 -18.84
C ILE A 454 18.68 -9.32 -19.64
N ASN A 455 17.45 -8.77 -19.56
CA ASN A 455 16.24 -9.38 -20.13
C ASN A 455 15.57 -8.47 -21.17
N LYS A 456 16.34 -7.93 -22.14
CA LYS A 456 15.73 -7.23 -23.30
C LYS A 456 14.73 -8.11 -24.05
N THR A 457 14.84 -9.43 -23.92
CA THR A 457 13.93 -10.40 -24.54
C THR A 457 12.61 -10.57 -23.80
N GLU A 458 12.56 -10.45 -22.46
CA GLU A 458 11.31 -10.64 -21.68
C GLU A 458 10.22 -9.68 -22.15
N LYS A 459 10.58 -8.41 -22.40
CA LYS A 459 9.64 -7.42 -22.94
C LYS A 459 9.04 -7.92 -24.26
N THR A 460 9.88 -8.24 -25.25
CA THR A 460 9.38 -8.66 -26.57
C THR A 460 8.61 -9.97 -26.50
N GLU A 461 9.09 -10.94 -25.72
CA GLU A 461 8.48 -12.26 -25.56
C GLU A 461 7.10 -12.18 -24.89
N PHE A 462 7.01 -11.51 -23.74
CA PHE A 462 5.74 -11.41 -22.99
C PHE A 462 4.70 -10.59 -23.76
N LEU A 463 5.12 -9.48 -24.37
CA LEU A 463 4.22 -8.68 -25.21
C LEU A 463 3.71 -9.50 -26.39
N SER A 464 4.61 -10.19 -27.12
CA SER A 464 4.23 -11.06 -28.24
C SER A 464 3.28 -12.17 -27.82
N PHE A 465 3.53 -12.78 -26.66
CA PHE A 465 2.63 -13.74 -26.03
C PHE A 465 1.25 -13.12 -25.78
N PHE A 466 1.19 -11.96 -25.12
CA PHE A 466 -0.07 -11.32 -24.74
C PHE A 466 -0.90 -10.98 -25.99
N TYR A 467 -0.26 -10.45 -27.04
CA TYR A 467 -0.90 -10.16 -28.31
C TYR A 467 -1.46 -11.40 -29.00
N LYS A 468 -0.70 -12.50 -28.98
CA LYS A 468 -1.09 -13.75 -29.64
C LYS A 468 -2.23 -14.46 -28.93
N TYR A 469 -2.15 -14.58 -27.60
CA TYR A 469 -3.01 -15.50 -26.84
C TYR A 469 -4.08 -14.80 -25.98
N CYS A 470 -3.92 -13.52 -25.62
CA CYS A 470 -4.82 -12.85 -24.67
C CYS A 470 -5.71 -11.79 -25.33
N MET A 471 -5.18 -11.10 -26.33
CA MET A 471 -5.83 -9.93 -26.91
C MET A 471 -7.15 -10.23 -27.64
N HIS A 472 -7.29 -11.44 -28.20
CA HIS A 472 -8.55 -11.88 -28.82
C HIS A 472 -9.66 -12.11 -27.77
N VAL A 473 -9.31 -12.57 -26.56
CA VAL A 473 -10.25 -12.74 -25.44
C VAL A 473 -10.73 -11.38 -24.95
N LEU A 474 -9.81 -10.42 -24.84
CA LEU A 474 -10.12 -9.05 -24.46
C LEU A 474 -11.06 -8.35 -25.45
N THR A 475 -10.85 -8.57 -26.75
CA THR A 475 -11.60 -7.90 -27.82
C THR A 475 -12.90 -8.61 -28.18
N ALA A 476 -13.07 -9.88 -27.79
CA ALA A 476 -14.27 -10.67 -28.08
C ALA A 476 -15.58 -10.01 -27.67
N PRO A 477 -15.73 -9.37 -26.49
CA PRO A 477 -16.97 -8.66 -26.14
C PRO A 477 -17.28 -7.47 -27.04
N LEU A 478 -16.26 -6.78 -27.55
CA LEU A 478 -16.45 -5.65 -28.48
C LEU A 478 -17.01 -6.16 -29.82
N LEU A 479 -16.46 -7.27 -30.30
CA LEU A 479 -16.91 -7.93 -31.53
C LEU A 479 -18.32 -8.54 -31.37
N ALA A 480 -18.61 -9.19 -30.25
CA ALA A 480 -19.92 -9.80 -29.99
C ALA A 480 -21.08 -8.79 -29.99
N ASN A 481 -20.85 -7.55 -29.51
CA ASN A 481 -21.86 -6.49 -29.54
C ASN A 481 -22.13 -5.91 -30.94
N THR A 482 -21.30 -6.25 -31.93
CA THR A 482 -21.45 -5.80 -33.32
C THR A 482 -21.82 -6.90 -34.30
N ALA A 483 -21.84 -8.16 -33.83
CA ALA A 483 -22.19 -9.32 -34.62
C ALA A 483 -23.73 -9.51 -34.79
N HIS A 484 -24.50 -8.42 -34.85
CA HIS A 484 -25.90 -8.52 -35.24
C HIS A 484 -25.99 -8.87 -36.73
N ASP A 485 -26.59 -10.04 -37.00
CA ASP A 485 -26.87 -10.59 -38.32
C ASP A 485 -27.30 -9.51 -39.31
N LYS A 486 -26.59 -9.44 -40.45
CA LYS A 486 -26.97 -8.63 -41.61
C LYS A 486 -28.35 -9.01 -42.21
N ASP A 487 -29.03 -10.03 -41.66
CA ASP A 487 -30.26 -10.61 -42.22
C ASP A 487 -31.53 -10.46 -41.37
N SER A 488 -31.51 -9.93 -40.15
CA SER A 488 -32.73 -9.75 -39.35
C SER A 488 -33.35 -8.36 -39.53
N LYS A 489 -34.02 -8.15 -40.67
CA LYS A 489 -34.83 -6.95 -40.96
C LYS A 489 -36.20 -6.92 -40.29
N ASP A 490 -36.57 -7.94 -39.54
CA ASP A 490 -37.86 -8.01 -38.87
C ASP A 490 -37.66 -8.47 -37.42
N LEU A 491 -37.89 -7.57 -36.47
CA LEU A 491 -38.67 -7.80 -35.23
C LEU A 491 -38.72 -6.51 -34.40
N LEU A 492 -39.94 -6.02 -34.23
CA LEU A 492 -40.29 -4.90 -33.36
C LEU A 492 -39.91 -5.17 -31.91
N GLU A 493 -39.49 -4.10 -31.23
CA GLU A 493 -39.57 -3.88 -29.78
C GLU A 493 -39.11 -5.04 -28.88
N SER A 494 -37.80 -5.15 -28.70
CA SER A 494 -37.22 -5.68 -27.46
C SER A 494 -36.06 -4.77 -27.05
N PRO A 495 -35.86 -4.47 -25.76
CA PRO A 495 -34.73 -3.67 -25.33
C PRO A 495 -33.48 -4.45 -25.71
N VAL A 496 -32.70 -3.93 -26.66
CA VAL A 496 -31.35 -4.42 -26.97
C VAL A 496 -30.62 -4.47 -25.63
N LYS A 497 -30.42 -5.68 -25.09
CA LYS A 497 -29.68 -5.87 -23.85
C LYS A 497 -28.29 -5.31 -24.10
N ILE A 498 -28.01 -4.11 -23.59
CA ILE A 498 -26.66 -3.56 -23.56
C ILE A 498 -25.85 -4.60 -22.80
N ASN A 499 -24.90 -5.24 -23.46
CA ASN A 499 -24.07 -6.23 -22.80
C ASN A 499 -23.24 -5.47 -21.74
N PRO A 500 -23.45 -5.71 -20.43
CA PRO A 500 -22.76 -4.97 -19.35
C PRO A 500 -21.24 -5.12 -19.41
N VAL A 501 -20.78 -6.06 -20.22
CA VAL A 501 -19.42 -6.47 -20.52
C VAL A 501 -18.66 -5.48 -21.43
N CYS A 502 -19.35 -4.74 -22.30
CA CYS A 502 -18.72 -3.85 -23.29
C CYS A 502 -17.98 -2.63 -22.67
N PRO A 503 -18.54 -1.94 -21.67
CA PRO A 503 -17.83 -0.85 -20.98
C PRO A 503 -16.53 -1.30 -20.30
N GLY A 504 -16.43 -2.53 -19.78
CA GLY A 504 -15.22 -3.07 -19.16
C GLY A 504 -14.07 -3.20 -20.17
N ALA A 505 -14.36 -3.76 -21.35
CA ALA A 505 -13.40 -3.88 -22.45
C ALA A 505 -12.93 -2.51 -22.98
N LEU A 506 -13.84 -1.53 -23.10
CA LEU A 506 -13.50 -0.16 -23.53
C LEU A 506 -12.61 0.57 -22.51
N ARG A 507 -12.90 0.43 -21.21
CA ARG A 507 -12.05 1.00 -20.14
C ARG A 507 -10.66 0.39 -20.15
N PHE A 508 -10.56 -0.92 -20.38
CA PHE A 508 -9.26 -1.58 -20.51
C PHE A 508 -8.50 -1.09 -21.76
N MET A 509 -9.16 -1.05 -22.92
CA MET A 509 -8.58 -0.54 -24.16
C MET A 509 -8.06 0.90 -24.00
N ARG A 510 -8.81 1.78 -23.34
CA ARG A 510 -8.34 3.12 -22.98
C ARG A 510 -7.05 3.07 -22.17
N ARG A 511 -6.99 2.19 -21.16
CA ARG A 511 -5.83 2.09 -20.28
C ARG A 511 -4.58 1.59 -21.02
N ILE A 512 -4.74 0.62 -21.93
CA ILE A 512 -3.67 0.16 -22.82
C ILE A 512 -3.16 1.32 -23.67
N ILE A 513 -4.05 2.08 -24.34
CA ILE A 513 -3.66 3.24 -25.15
C ILE A 513 -2.90 4.27 -24.29
N GLY A 514 -3.29 4.42 -23.03
CA GLY A 514 -2.61 5.27 -22.06
C GLY A 514 -1.20 4.81 -21.66
N LEU A 515 -0.76 3.60 -22.02
CA LEU A 515 0.64 3.16 -21.90
C LEU A 515 1.54 3.80 -22.97
N LYS A 516 0.96 4.40 -24.03
CA LYS A 516 1.67 5.09 -25.13
C LYS A 516 2.73 4.25 -25.83
N ASP A 517 2.57 2.93 -25.81
CA ASP A 517 3.47 2.01 -26.50
C ASP A 517 2.95 1.76 -27.94
N GLU A 518 3.79 2.09 -28.92
CA GLU A 518 3.44 2.02 -30.35
C GLU A 518 3.16 0.59 -30.86
N TYR A 519 3.64 -0.46 -30.18
CA TYR A 519 3.28 -1.83 -30.54
C TYR A 519 1.78 -2.07 -30.32
N TYR A 520 1.21 -1.57 -29.22
CA TYR A 520 -0.23 -1.68 -28.99
C TYR A 520 -1.02 -0.86 -30.00
N ASN A 521 -0.53 0.33 -30.33
CA ASN A 521 -1.20 1.18 -31.32
C ASN A 521 -1.24 0.50 -32.68
N ARG A 522 -0.10 -0.03 -33.15
CA ARG A 522 0.01 -0.80 -34.40
C ARG A 522 -0.93 -2.01 -34.39
N TYR A 523 -1.03 -2.71 -33.27
CA TYR A 523 -1.95 -3.85 -33.15
C TYR A 523 -3.42 -3.43 -33.26
N ILE A 524 -3.82 -2.38 -32.54
CA ILE A 524 -5.19 -1.83 -32.60
C ILE A 524 -5.56 -1.47 -34.04
N ILE A 525 -4.62 -0.85 -34.76
CA ILE A 525 -4.75 -0.44 -36.16
C ILE A 525 -4.86 -1.67 -37.08
N LYS A 526 -3.89 -2.59 -37.04
CA LYS A 526 -3.86 -3.79 -37.90
C LYS A 526 -5.05 -4.71 -37.66
N GLY A 527 -5.48 -4.86 -36.41
CA GLY A 527 -6.66 -5.64 -36.03
C GLY A 527 -8.00 -4.97 -36.33
N ASN A 528 -7.98 -3.72 -36.82
CA ASN A 528 -9.15 -2.88 -37.06
C ASN A 528 -10.10 -2.78 -35.85
N LEU A 529 -9.54 -2.70 -34.64
CA LEU A 529 -10.33 -2.84 -33.41
C LEU A 529 -11.26 -1.65 -33.13
N PHE A 530 -11.08 -0.52 -33.83
CA PHE A 530 -12.00 0.61 -33.74
C PHE A 530 -13.28 0.41 -34.56
N GLU A 531 -13.27 -0.41 -35.61
CA GLU A 531 -14.45 -0.68 -36.43
C GLU A 531 -15.63 -1.19 -35.59
N PRO A 532 -15.50 -2.25 -34.77
CA PRO A 532 -16.61 -2.70 -33.92
C PRO A 532 -17.01 -1.66 -32.87
N VAL A 533 -16.07 -0.89 -32.33
CA VAL A 533 -16.37 0.17 -31.36
C VAL A 533 -17.22 1.28 -31.99
N ILE A 534 -16.90 1.67 -33.22
CA ILE A 534 -17.59 2.72 -33.97
C ILE A 534 -18.96 2.22 -34.46
N ASN A 535 -19.04 1.00 -34.95
CA ASN A 535 -20.32 0.40 -35.34
C ASN A 535 -21.29 0.33 -34.15
N ALA A 536 -20.80 -0.09 -32.97
CA ALA A 536 -21.61 -0.10 -31.75
C ALA A 536 -22.12 1.30 -31.33
N LEU A 537 -21.33 2.35 -31.58
CA LEU A 537 -21.73 3.75 -31.35
C LEU A 537 -22.81 4.20 -32.34
N LEU A 538 -22.63 3.88 -33.63
CA LEU A 538 -23.56 4.26 -34.69
C LEU A 538 -24.91 3.53 -34.55
N ASP A 539 -24.90 2.24 -34.22
CA ASP A 539 -26.09 1.41 -34.04
C ASP A 539 -26.93 1.85 -32.82
N ASN A 540 -26.28 2.37 -31.77
CA ASN A 540 -26.98 2.95 -30.61
C ASN A 540 -27.59 4.32 -30.90
N GLY A 541 -27.18 4.99 -31.98
CA GLY A 541 -27.65 6.32 -32.37
C GLY A 541 -27.52 7.35 -31.24
N THR A 542 -28.52 8.21 -31.08
CA THR A 542 -28.53 9.30 -30.08
C THR A 542 -28.92 8.86 -28.67
N ARG A 543 -29.02 7.55 -28.39
CA ARG A 543 -29.39 7.05 -27.06
C ARG A 543 -28.27 7.39 -26.07
N TYR A 544 -28.57 8.22 -25.08
CA TYR A 544 -27.61 8.55 -24.02
C TYR A 544 -27.53 7.39 -23.02
N ASN A 545 -26.59 6.47 -23.25
CA ASN A 545 -26.37 5.30 -22.41
C ASN A 545 -24.88 5.17 -22.02
N LEU A 546 -24.60 4.31 -21.05
CA LEU A 546 -23.25 4.12 -20.51
C LEU A 546 -22.23 3.71 -21.60
N LEU A 547 -22.68 2.97 -22.62
CA LEU A 547 -21.83 2.53 -23.72
C LEU A 547 -21.42 3.72 -24.59
N ASN A 548 -22.37 4.55 -25.03
CA ASN A 548 -22.07 5.76 -25.81
C ASN A 548 -21.13 6.71 -25.04
N SER A 549 -21.36 6.89 -23.74
CA SER A 549 -20.45 7.68 -22.89
C SER A 549 -19.03 7.08 -22.84
N ALA A 550 -18.90 5.75 -22.67
CA ALA A 550 -17.60 5.09 -22.61
C ALA A 550 -16.84 5.16 -23.96
N VAL A 551 -17.54 5.00 -25.08
CA VAL A 551 -16.94 5.11 -26.42
C VAL A 551 -16.46 6.54 -26.69
N ILE A 552 -17.29 7.54 -26.39
CA ILE A 552 -16.92 8.94 -26.58
C ILE A 552 -15.72 9.30 -25.70
N GLU A 553 -15.69 8.83 -24.46
CA GLU A 553 -14.59 9.05 -23.53
C GLU A 553 -13.27 8.44 -24.05
N LEU A 554 -13.31 7.23 -24.61
CA LEU A 554 -12.15 6.60 -25.27
C LEU A 554 -11.57 7.48 -26.39
N PHE A 555 -12.42 7.98 -27.30
CA PHE A 555 -11.98 8.84 -28.40
C PHE A 555 -11.52 10.23 -27.93
N GLU A 556 -12.15 10.77 -26.88
CA GLU A 556 -11.73 12.02 -26.25
C GLU A 556 -10.35 11.86 -25.60
N PHE A 557 -10.10 10.74 -24.93
CA PHE A 557 -8.80 10.41 -24.36
C PHE A 557 -7.71 10.35 -25.43
N ILE A 558 -7.93 9.62 -26.54
CA ILE A 558 -6.99 9.55 -27.69
C ILE A 558 -6.65 10.95 -28.21
N LYS A 559 -7.64 11.84 -28.31
CA LYS A 559 -7.46 13.22 -28.75
C LYS A 559 -6.67 14.08 -27.77
N VAL A 560 -6.96 13.95 -26.46
CA VAL A 560 -6.32 14.73 -25.40
C VAL A 560 -4.87 14.31 -25.22
N GLU A 561 -4.60 13.00 -25.20
CA GLU A 561 -3.25 12.44 -25.11
C GLU A 561 -2.42 12.57 -26.40
N ASP A 562 -3.06 13.04 -27.49
CA ASP A 562 -2.42 13.29 -28.79
C ASP A 562 -1.73 12.06 -29.40
N VAL A 563 -2.40 10.90 -29.33
CA VAL A 563 -1.85 9.62 -29.84
C VAL A 563 -1.92 9.58 -31.36
N LYS A 564 -0.90 10.13 -32.02
CA LYS A 564 -0.89 10.46 -33.46
C LYS A 564 -1.23 9.30 -34.39
N SER A 565 -0.64 8.12 -34.18
CA SER A 565 -0.87 6.93 -35.01
C SER A 565 -2.34 6.49 -34.98
N LEU A 566 -2.95 6.50 -33.81
CA LEU A 566 -4.38 6.20 -33.65
C LEU A 566 -5.27 7.32 -34.22
N ILE A 567 -4.93 8.59 -33.99
CA ILE A 567 -5.68 9.74 -34.55
C ILE A 567 -5.72 9.66 -36.07
N ALA A 568 -4.58 9.41 -36.72
CA ALA A 568 -4.49 9.27 -38.17
C ALA A 568 -5.38 8.13 -38.67
N HIS A 569 -5.22 6.93 -38.09
CA HIS A 569 -6.03 5.78 -38.46
C HIS A 569 -7.54 6.02 -38.27
N ILE A 570 -7.96 6.63 -37.16
CA ILE A 570 -9.37 6.94 -36.90
C ILE A 570 -9.92 7.92 -37.95
N VAL A 571 -9.19 9.00 -38.25
CA VAL A 571 -9.65 10.04 -39.17
C VAL A 571 -9.68 9.53 -40.61
N ASP A 572 -8.63 8.84 -41.05
CA ASP A 572 -8.50 8.37 -42.41
C ASP A 572 -9.56 7.29 -42.76
N ASN A 573 -9.89 6.42 -41.80
CA ASN A 573 -10.77 5.27 -42.06
C ASN A 573 -12.22 5.50 -41.65
N PHE A 574 -12.49 6.28 -40.59
CA PHE A 574 -13.82 6.33 -39.97
C PHE A 574 -14.46 7.72 -39.88
N TYR A 575 -13.74 8.81 -40.18
CA TYR A 575 -14.27 10.16 -39.97
C TYR A 575 -15.59 10.44 -40.70
N LYS A 576 -15.75 9.91 -41.93
CA LYS A 576 -16.98 10.07 -42.72
C LYS A 576 -18.23 9.53 -42.02
N ALA A 577 -18.09 8.48 -41.22
CA ALA A 577 -19.20 7.95 -40.42
C ALA A 577 -19.42 8.80 -39.16
N LEU A 578 -18.33 9.23 -38.54
CA LEU A 578 -18.33 9.99 -37.28
C LEU A 578 -18.74 11.46 -37.43
N GLU A 579 -18.61 12.06 -38.62
CA GLU A 579 -18.96 13.48 -38.87
C GLU A 579 -20.45 13.78 -38.63
N SER A 580 -21.29 12.75 -38.77
CA SER A 580 -22.73 12.82 -38.51
C SER A 580 -23.08 13.01 -37.02
N ILE A 581 -22.12 12.77 -36.11
CA ILE A 581 -22.29 12.84 -34.67
C ILE A 581 -21.99 14.26 -34.18
N GLU A 582 -23.00 15.13 -34.18
CA GLU A 582 -22.81 16.56 -33.85
C GLU A 582 -22.99 16.93 -32.38
N TYR A 583 -23.56 16.03 -31.57
CA TYR A 583 -23.86 16.31 -30.16
C TYR A 583 -22.61 16.30 -29.25
N VAL A 584 -21.44 15.92 -29.77
CA VAL A 584 -20.14 16.04 -29.11
C VAL A 584 -19.10 16.68 -30.02
N GLN A 585 -18.13 17.38 -29.41
CA GLN A 585 -17.03 18.03 -30.15
C GLN A 585 -15.82 17.10 -30.35
N THR A 586 -15.82 15.92 -29.74
CA THR A 586 -14.71 14.96 -29.73
C THR A 586 -14.19 14.65 -31.14
N PHE A 587 -15.09 14.24 -32.05
CA PHE A 587 -14.70 13.83 -33.41
C PHE A 587 -14.23 15.01 -34.28
N LYS A 588 -14.86 16.19 -34.17
CA LYS A 588 -14.37 17.42 -34.81
C LYS A 588 -12.97 17.79 -34.29
N GLY A 589 -12.75 17.63 -32.99
CA GLY A 589 -11.45 17.85 -32.37
C GLY A 589 -10.37 16.88 -32.84
N LEU A 590 -10.70 15.58 -33.02
CA LEU A 590 -9.78 14.59 -33.59
C LEU A 590 -9.32 14.97 -35.00
N LYS A 591 -10.24 15.39 -35.87
CA LYS A 591 -9.90 15.89 -37.21
C LYS A 591 -9.00 17.13 -37.15
N GLY A 592 -9.29 18.06 -36.25
CA GLY A 592 -8.46 19.25 -36.05
C GLY A 592 -7.01 18.90 -35.67
N ARG A 593 -6.81 17.91 -34.78
CA ARG A 593 -5.48 17.40 -34.42
C ARG A 593 -4.76 16.76 -35.62
N TYR A 594 -5.47 15.92 -36.37
CA TYR A 594 -4.95 15.28 -37.58
C TYR A 594 -4.47 16.31 -38.62
N GLU A 595 -5.30 17.32 -38.93
CA GLU A 595 -4.96 18.37 -39.89
C GLU A 595 -3.74 19.20 -39.43
N GLN A 596 -3.68 19.54 -38.14
CA GLN A 596 -2.52 20.25 -37.55
C GLN A 596 -1.21 19.46 -37.71
N GLU A 597 -1.24 18.15 -37.47
CA GLU A 597 -0.04 17.32 -37.60
C GLU A 597 0.37 17.15 -39.07
N LYS A 598 -0.60 17.00 -39.98
CA LYS A 598 -0.36 16.93 -41.43
C LYS A 598 0.27 18.21 -41.99
N ASP A 599 -0.20 19.36 -41.51
CA ASP A 599 0.39 20.67 -41.85
C ASP A 599 1.82 20.79 -41.30
N ARG A 600 2.05 20.31 -40.07
CA ARG A 600 3.37 20.32 -39.43
C ARG A 600 4.38 19.43 -40.16
N GLN A 601 3.96 18.24 -40.59
CA GLN A 601 4.77 17.33 -41.41
C GLN A 601 5.10 17.94 -42.78
N SER A 602 4.11 18.53 -43.45
CA SER A 602 4.29 19.23 -44.73
C SER A 602 5.29 20.39 -44.61
N GLN A 603 5.27 21.13 -43.49
CA GLN A 603 6.24 22.17 -43.21
C GLN A 603 7.64 21.63 -42.88
N ARG A 604 7.75 20.47 -42.21
CA ARG A 604 9.02 19.78 -41.95
C ARG A 604 9.67 19.29 -43.26
N LEU A 605 8.94 18.60 -44.13
CA LEU A 605 9.43 18.19 -45.46
C LEU A 605 9.95 19.38 -46.29
N ASN A 606 9.28 20.53 -46.20
CA ASN A 606 9.73 21.75 -46.85
C ASN A 606 11.01 22.37 -46.25
N ARG A 607 11.35 22.07 -44.99
CA ARG A 607 12.63 22.46 -44.36
C ARG A 607 13.76 21.47 -44.66
N TYR A 608 13.49 20.16 -44.68
CA TYR A 608 14.47 19.14 -45.07
C TYR A 608 14.95 19.29 -46.53
N ARG A 609 14.10 19.84 -47.42
CA ARG A 609 14.53 20.27 -48.76
C ARG A 609 15.53 21.44 -48.78
N ARG A 610 15.79 22.11 -47.66
CA ARG A 610 16.69 23.28 -47.58
C ARG A 610 17.99 23.06 -46.81
N ASP A 611 18.03 22.15 -45.83
CA ASP A 611 19.27 21.82 -45.08
C ASP A 611 19.36 20.31 -44.84
N ALA A 612 20.33 19.66 -45.48
CA ALA A 612 20.68 18.27 -45.25
C ALA A 612 21.84 18.21 -44.25
N ARG A 613 21.55 18.03 -42.94
CA ARG A 613 22.51 17.52 -41.96
C ARG A 613 21.85 17.06 -40.65
N SER A 614 22.24 15.82 -40.29
CA SER A 614 22.05 15.01 -39.07
C SER A 614 20.62 14.71 -38.61
N MET A 615 20.25 13.43 -38.70
CA MET A 615 19.06 12.82 -38.08
C MET A 615 19.40 12.33 -36.66
N ASP A 616 18.44 12.44 -35.75
CA ASP A 616 18.43 11.75 -34.44
C ASP A 616 17.68 10.41 -34.57
N GLU A 617 18.15 9.38 -33.86
CA GLU A 617 17.69 7.97 -33.95
C GLU A 617 16.19 7.77 -33.61
N ASP A 618 15.56 8.70 -32.87
CA ASP A 618 14.13 8.64 -32.56
C ASP A 618 13.22 9.03 -33.76
N GLU A 619 13.78 9.68 -34.80
CA GLU A 619 13.04 10.11 -35.99
C GLU A 619 13.03 9.05 -37.12
N GLU A 620 13.85 7.99 -37.03
CA GLU A 620 13.93 6.93 -38.06
C GLU A 620 12.73 5.98 -38.05
N MET A 621 12.02 5.81 -36.92
CA MET A 621 10.87 4.89 -36.83
C MET A 621 9.63 5.36 -37.61
N TRP A 622 9.58 6.63 -38.02
CA TRP A 622 8.48 7.18 -38.81
C TRP A 622 8.75 7.16 -40.31
N PHE A 623 10.00 6.92 -40.74
CA PHE A 623 10.38 6.83 -42.15
C PHE A 623 10.49 5.39 -42.67
N ASN A 624 10.72 4.40 -41.80
CA ASN A 624 10.99 3.03 -42.25
C ASN A 624 9.77 2.20 -42.67
N ASP A 625 8.53 2.66 -42.48
CA ASP A 625 7.34 1.84 -42.78
C ASP A 625 6.64 2.17 -44.13
N ASP A 626 7.04 3.23 -44.85
CA ASP A 626 6.33 3.67 -46.07
C ASP A 626 7.14 3.63 -47.39
N GLU A 627 8.43 3.22 -47.41
CA GLU A 627 9.26 3.27 -48.63
C GLU A 627 9.94 1.95 -49.10
N ASP A 628 9.67 0.78 -48.51
CA ASP A 628 10.33 -0.49 -48.93
C ASP A 628 9.41 -1.47 -49.70
N ASP A 629 8.39 -0.98 -50.40
CA ASP A 629 7.63 -1.74 -51.41
C ASP A 629 7.96 -1.25 -52.83
N GLU A 630 9.23 -1.41 -53.28
CA GLU A 630 9.60 -1.75 -54.66
C GLU A 630 11.14 -1.74 -54.87
N GLU A 631 11.68 -2.85 -55.39
CA GLU A 631 13.03 -3.08 -55.97
C GLU A 631 14.19 -3.61 -55.07
N GLY A 632 14.40 -4.94 -55.14
CA GLY A 632 15.67 -5.52 -55.62
C GLY A 632 16.93 -5.55 -54.73
N GLU A 633 17.28 -6.77 -54.29
CA GLU A 633 18.61 -7.30 -53.92
C GLU A 633 19.14 -7.21 -52.46
N SER A 634 18.95 -8.35 -51.77
CA SER A 634 19.89 -9.10 -50.92
C SER A 634 20.74 -8.38 -49.86
N VAL A 635 20.21 -8.32 -48.63
CA VAL A 635 20.99 -8.50 -47.38
C VAL A 635 20.12 -9.25 -46.36
N GLU A 636 20.64 -10.31 -45.76
CA GLU A 636 19.98 -11.13 -44.73
C GLU A 636 19.53 -10.27 -43.53
N LYS A 637 18.21 -10.07 -43.36
CA LYS A 637 17.57 -9.55 -42.14
C LYS A 637 16.62 -10.61 -41.54
N ASN A 638 16.55 -10.61 -40.21
CA ASN A 638 15.89 -11.58 -39.36
C ASN A 638 14.43 -11.90 -39.76
N ARG A 639 14.15 -13.18 -39.96
CA ARG A 639 12.90 -13.78 -40.48
C ARG A 639 11.69 -13.81 -39.51
N THR A 640 11.69 -13.08 -38.39
CA THR A 640 10.68 -13.28 -37.34
C THR A 640 9.49 -12.31 -37.35
N GLU A 641 9.62 -11.11 -37.92
CA GLU A 641 8.55 -10.09 -37.89
C GLU A 641 7.50 -10.28 -39.00
N ASP A 642 7.92 -10.68 -40.20
CA ASP A 642 7.03 -10.89 -41.36
C ASP A 642 6.15 -12.15 -41.22
N ASP A 643 6.68 -13.22 -40.62
CA ASP A 643 5.93 -14.47 -40.39
C ASP A 643 4.77 -14.28 -39.39
N PHE A 644 4.86 -13.30 -38.48
CA PHE A 644 3.79 -12.99 -37.53
C PHE A 644 2.61 -12.28 -38.19
N SER A 645 2.88 -11.32 -39.07
CA SER A 645 1.87 -10.51 -39.77
C SER A 645 0.95 -11.38 -40.64
N ASP A 646 1.55 -12.32 -41.38
CA ASP A 646 0.84 -13.16 -42.34
C ASP A 646 0.11 -14.35 -41.68
N SER A 647 0.61 -14.81 -40.54
CA SER A 647 -0.02 -15.85 -39.70
C SER A 647 -1.21 -15.31 -38.89
N TYR A 648 -1.09 -14.08 -38.36
CA TYR A 648 -2.14 -13.45 -37.57
C TYR A 648 -3.35 -13.01 -38.41
N GLY A 649 -3.14 -12.46 -39.61
CA GLY A 649 -4.23 -12.15 -40.54
C GLY A 649 -5.11 -13.36 -40.85
N LYS A 650 -4.46 -14.51 -41.12
CA LYS A 650 -5.14 -15.80 -41.34
C LYS A 650 -5.81 -16.34 -40.08
N TYR A 651 -5.22 -16.13 -38.89
CA TYR A 651 -5.81 -16.52 -37.60
C TYR A 651 -7.08 -15.73 -37.26
N MET A 652 -7.08 -14.41 -37.47
CA MET A 652 -8.24 -13.55 -37.24
C MET A 652 -9.38 -13.84 -38.21
N GLU A 653 -9.08 -14.15 -39.47
CA GLU A 653 -10.07 -14.63 -40.43
C GLU A 653 -10.69 -15.99 -40.00
N ALA A 654 -9.89 -16.90 -39.44
CA ALA A 654 -10.37 -18.19 -38.95
C ALA A 654 -11.25 -18.09 -37.69
N LYS A 655 -10.97 -17.14 -36.79
CA LYS A 655 -11.74 -16.92 -35.54
C LYS A 655 -12.98 -16.03 -35.74
N LYS A 656 -13.03 -15.15 -36.76
CA LYS A 656 -14.25 -14.41 -37.15
C LYS A 656 -15.45 -15.33 -37.44
N GLY A 657 -15.23 -16.59 -37.80
CA GLY A 657 -16.28 -17.60 -38.05
C GLY A 657 -16.68 -18.49 -36.87
N ARG A 658 -16.03 -18.37 -35.69
CA ARG A 658 -16.33 -19.17 -34.49
C ARG A 658 -16.49 -18.25 -33.28
N VAL A 659 -17.66 -17.67 -33.13
CA VAL A 659 -18.09 -17.10 -31.85
C VAL A 659 -18.38 -18.28 -30.90
N PRO A 660 -17.73 -18.40 -29.72
CA PRO A 660 -18.07 -19.44 -28.77
C PRO A 660 -19.49 -19.21 -28.23
N ASN A 661 -20.35 -20.23 -28.34
CA ASN A 661 -21.70 -20.27 -27.76
C ASN A 661 -21.68 -20.40 -26.22
N GLY A 662 -20.88 -19.57 -25.53
CA GLY A 662 -20.71 -19.60 -24.08
C GLY A 662 -21.09 -18.32 -23.34
N PHE A 663 -21.56 -17.27 -24.04
CA PHE A 663 -22.04 -16.04 -23.43
C PHE A 663 -23.54 -16.17 -23.11
N ALA A 664 -23.87 -16.88 -22.04
CA ALA A 664 -25.20 -16.93 -21.45
C ALA A 664 -25.11 -16.72 -19.93
#